data_AF-A0A4Z1C0X0-F1
#
_entry.id   AF-A0A4Z1C0X0-F1
#
_cell.length_a   1.000
_cell.length_b   1.000
_cell.length_c   1.000
_cell.angle_alpha   90.00
_cell.angle_beta   90.00
_cell.angle_gamma   90.00
#
_symmetry.space_group_name_H-M   'P 1'
#
loop_
_entity.id
_entity.type
_entity.pdbx_description
1 polymer ?
#
loop_
_entity_poly.entity_id
_entity_poly.type
_entity_poly.pdbx_seq_one_letter_code
_entity_poly.pdbx_strand_id
1 'polypeptide(L)'
;MKGSRHFAVLLILVILMGAPTLAVAGLCSAIFSQPSGINENLTGTGNVLNPDALQFQGGAWPASGVPVDSEQPVTVSDPLPDDYRLNISPGEEVVIYVSGNLTIPRGTRLNEDGSPGQLLIIVEGNLTIEGGGNNQADQILINGFLYAGGDTSGNIDVGNNVFIDGALASGGNTEEGNRSVQFSPADLNPDLFDGLCDVGVSISVNGDSFGPVDVDVDQPSTLSASSASCMDAGFLQTRFWREVWTIDGQVIVASDFQTTSSCDRSPVDLPWTFDTAGLFEVGVDVQYVDCNLFLGQPFNCSELQSFGSDVIEVNVESALTCFSDDYAEGTLNPDDWVASVARGSFTPSVVQGRLRMTEASSNQSTALTLQREIPGADNLVILQFDYYAYGGSGADGVSVVLSDALITPQPGSFGGSLGYAQRNNGDPGFAGGWLGIGLDEYGNFSNPSEGRQGGPGRIQQSVSIRGSGSGASGYKYLEGTTGLTPGVDSTGASNPHRYRITVDSRSAGQAMVSVERDTGSGSGFEMLIDPFNVLADADQAAVPENFLLSLTGSTGGSNNIHELDDLELCALQLNPIGEQVDHFEIVHDGVALTCQPETVTIRACANADCSDLFTDPVEATLSPTDGWVGGNVVSISGGTGQASLQNTTAGDVELDVIGSQPSARPQSVTLCEEAGSNPSAANCVLSFLDAGLAFDIPDMISHREEQSIQVRAVERDAETDQCVPAFENVDRTVGFWSTYIDPDSSGRPASRPVSVDGTEVSGSASSPTLLTLNFGAGGVAEIDVRYPDAGHIQLGALYQGSVTNEDEGLMMPGADIFTSRPAGLCVATAGACAAADASCPTFVKAGESFDLSVTAVGWQSDSDTDFCAGNPTTPNFAMPDIALASQLVAPSAGVSGTLDPLDYDHLPSADATTVVPSTMSEVGVFRFNATPVAGGYFGQTVPPGTSLPAGRFYPDRFIVSVDPGEFESECVGPPSFTYTGQDFGWLMAPSLLIEPVSVSGNRTRNYANPAFTDPADRAFQKLSLADISSTVPAADRAAVNANGDPLAVTISSGTGTLSAVGPGLLEFVYSAGVTASYDKVVEAKVAPVANPTLDFVIDSIEDSDNVAGVGAPYTVSPVMDFELRYGRLEMDNVYGPENLTSNGVNNSLFMPFRVEYWNGSRFILNQADNNCTTWDTATITDTENFHALQAANGSFSAGEGGPLALDPNGTPGEDTLTWALPLWLWDDQDGDGTLEQPSALATFGVYRGNDRVIYWQER
;
A
#
# COMPACT_ATOMS: atom_id res chain seq x y z
N MET A 1 -52.75 -41.32 35.38
CA MET A 1 -52.76 -42.71 35.92
C MET A 1 -51.60 -42.83 36.90
N LYS A 2 -51.70 -43.36 38.13
CA LYS A 2 -52.84 -43.93 38.87
C LYS A 2 -52.58 -43.89 40.39
N GLY A 3 -53.52 -43.34 41.17
CA GLY A 3 -53.76 -43.64 42.62
C GLY A 3 -53.00 -42.77 43.64
N SER A 4 -53.45 -42.57 44.89
CA SER A 4 -54.55 -43.17 45.70
C SER A 4 -54.61 -42.46 47.09
N ARG A 5 -55.71 -42.21 47.83
CA ARG A 5 -57.18 -42.39 47.71
C ARG A 5 -57.92 -41.67 48.89
N HIS A 6 -59.14 -41.15 48.65
CA HIS A 6 -60.27 -40.95 49.63
C HIS A 6 -60.08 -39.92 50.80
N PHE A 7 -61.08 -39.29 51.43
CA PHE A 7 -62.45 -38.80 51.13
C PHE A 7 -63.01 -38.23 52.48
N ALA A 8 -63.76 -37.11 52.46
CA ALA A 8 -64.84 -36.70 53.40
C ALA A 8 -64.70 -35.43 54.32
N VAL A 9 -65.44 -34.36 53.91
CA VAL A 9 -66.38 -33.52 54.71
C VAL A 9 -65.88 -32.64 55.88
N LEU A 10 -65.84 -31.31 55.70
CA LEU A 10 -66.72 -30.26 56.29
C LEU A 10 -66.04 -28.84 56.19
N LEU A 11 -66.82 -27.77 55.97
CA LEU A 11 -66.55 -26.32 56.27
C LEU A 11 -65.14 -25.76 55.99
N ILE A 12 -64.91 -24.89 54.99
CA ILE A 12 -65.00 -23.40 55.04
C ILE A 12 -64.59 -22.97 53.60
N LEU A 13 -65.48 -22.49 52.71
CA LEU A 13 -65.98 -21.12 52.51
C LEU A 13 -64.90 -20.01 52.58
N VAL A 14 -64.90 -19.06 51.64
CA VAL A 14 -63.99 -17.89 51.54
C VAL A 14 -62.62 -18.17 50.91
N ILE A 15 -62.57 -17.99 49.58
CA ILE A 15 -61.47 -17.26 48.93
C ILE A 15 -62.16 -16.05 48.27
N LEU A 16 -62.05 -14.89 48.91
CA LEU A 16 -62.62 -13.60 48.47
C LEU A 16 -62.01 -13.22 47.10
N MET A 17 -62.74 -12.79 46.07
CA MET A 17 -63.52 -11.54 45.95
C MET A 17 -62.76 -10.28 46.38
N GLY A 18 -62.19 -9.57 45.40
CA GLY A 18 -61.80 -8.16 45.55
C GLY A 18 -60.53 -7.91 46.36
N ALA A 19 -59.38 -8.17 45.74
CA ALA A 19 -58.31 -7.17 45.84
C ALA A 19 -58.73 -6.00 44.94
N PRO A 20 -58.77 -4.75 45.43
CA PRO A 20 -58.83 -3.61 44.52
C PRO A 20 -57.54 -3.63 43.71
N THR A 21 -57.65 -3.59 42.39
CA THR A 21 -56.58 -3.06 41.55
C THR A 21 -56.44 -1.58 41.92
N LEU A 22 -55.49 -1.27 42.81
CA LEU A 22 -54.93 0.06 42.84
C LEU A 22 -54.24 0.22 41.49
N ALA A 23 -54.85 1.02 40.61
CA ALA A 23 -54.16 1.51 39.44
C ALA A 23 -53.01 2.36 39.97
N VAL A 24 -51.79 1.89 39.79
CA VAL A 24 -50.59 2.70 40.00
C VAL A 24 -50.48 3.57 38.76
N ALA A 25 -50.50 4.89 38.93
CA ALA A 25 -50.26 5.80 37.82
C ALA A 25 -48.81 5.60 37.32
N GLY A 26 -48.63 5.55 36.01
CA GLY A 26 -47.30 5.42 35.42
C GLY A 26 -46.53 6.75 35.38
N LEU A 27 -45.26 6.65 35.02
CA LEU A 27 -44.35 7.78 34.85
C LEU A 27 -44.79 8.65 33.66
N CYS A 28 -44.81 9.98 33.83
CA CYS A 28 -45.09 10.92 32.75
C CYS A 28 -44.13 10.77 31.55
N SER A 29 -42.87 10.42 31.83
CA SER A 29 -41.84 10.11 30.84
C SER A 29 -42.16 8.91 29.92
N ALA A 30 -43.20 8.11 30.20
CA ALA A 30 -43.53 6.90 29.43
C ALA A 30 -44.79 7.04 28.53
N ILE A 31 -45.46 8.19 28.53
CA ILE A 31 -46.79 8.35 27.90
C ILE A 31 -46.68 8.71 26.41
N PHE A 32 -45.66 9.46 26.02
CA PHE A 32 -45.39 9.86 24.63
C PHE A 32 -43.96 9.51 24.17
N SER A 33 -43.35 8.48 24.78
CA SER A 33 -41.92 8.16 24.64
C SER A 33 -41.50 7.32 23.43
N GLN A 34 -42.42 6.81 22.60
CA GLN A 34 -41.99 6.00 21.45
C GLN A 34 -41.42 6.92 20.35
N PRO A 35 -40.26 6.59 19.75
CA PRO A 35 -39.69 7.35 18.62
C PRO A 35 -40.59 7.41 17.37
N SER A 36 -41.66 6.61 17.30
CA SER A 36 -42.71 6.71 16.29
C SER A 36 -43.65 7.91 16.48
N GLY A 37 -43.65 8.53 17.66
CA GLY A 37 -44.69 9.47 18.08
C GLY A 37 -46.05 8.83 18.33
N ILE A 38 -46.14 7.50 18.46
CA ILE A 38 -47.40 6.76 18.67
C ILE A 38 -47.25 5.75 19.83
N ASN A 39 -47.93 6.02 20.94
CA ASN A 39 -47.94 5.20 22.16
C ASN A 39 -49.32 4.55 22.38
N GLU A 40 -49.55 3.34 21.84
CA GLU A 40 -50.83 2.63 22.01
C GLU A 40 -50.88 1.63 23.17
N ASN A 41 -52.08 1.16 23.50
CA ASN A 41 -52.38 0.13 24.51
C ASN A 41 -51.93 0.46 25.95
N LEU A 42 -51.86 1.75 26.30
CA LEU A 42 -51.36 2.23 27.60
C LEU A 42 -52.17 1.74 28.81
N THR A 43 -53.46 1.40 28.65
CA THR A 43 -54.25 0.77 29.73
C THR A 43 -53.75 -0.64 30.10
N GLY A 44 -53.02 -1.31 29.21
CA GLY A 44 -52.40 -2.61 29.45
C GLY A 44 -51.09 -2.53 30.25
N THR A 45 -50.42 -1.37 30.25
CA THR A 45 -49.13 -1.15 30.94
C THR A 45 -49.28 -0.39 32.27
N GLY A 46 -50.35 0.41 32.43
CA GLY A 46 -50.54 1.30 33.58
C GLY A 46 -50.00 2.72 33.35
N ASN A 47 -49.32 2.96 32.23
CA ASN A 47 -48.78 4.28 31.85
C ASN A 47 -49.86 5.17 31.23
N VAL A 48 -50.93 5.41 31.98
CA VAL A 48 -52.06 6.26 31.60
C VAL A 48 -51.98 7.60 32.32
N LEU A 49 -52.37 8.68 31.62
CA LEU A 49 -52.67 9.95 32.29
C LEU A 49 -53.83 9.75 33.28
N ASN A 50 -53.84 10.52 34.37
CA ASN A 50 -54.91 10.50 35.37
C ASN A 50 -55.84 11.74 35.25
N PRO A 51 -56.80 11.76 34.29
CA PRO A 51 -57.69 12.91 34.11
C PRO A 51 -58.74 13.07 35.22
N ASP A 52 -58.93 12.08 36.11
CA ASP A 52 -59.87 12.16 37.24
C ASP A 52 -59.54 13.29 38.24
N ALA A 53 -58.30 13.82 38.19
CA ALA A 53 -57.89 15.01 38.94
C ALA A 53 -58.64 16.29 38.51
N LEU A 54 -59.27 16.30 37.33
CA LEU A 54 -59.84 17.49 36.70
C LEU A 54 -61.37 17.40 36.54
N GLN A 55 -62.06 18.49 36.84
CA GLN A 55 -63.53 18.50 36.88
C GLN A 55 -64.15 18.78 35.51
N PHE A 56 -64.55 17.72 34.80
CA PHE A 56 -65.31 17.82 33.55
C PHE A 56 -66.59 18.67 33.72
N GLN A 57 -66.59 19.89 33.17
CA GLN A 57 -67.75 20.77 33.02
C GLN A 57 -67.90 21.12 31.52
N GLY A 58 -68.91 20.56 30.86
CA GLY A 58 -69.07 20.68 29.41
C GLY A 58 -69.17 22.13 28.90
N GLY A 59 -68.53 22.39 27.76
CA GLY A 59 -68.42 23.71 27.13
C GLY A 59 -68.31 23.64 25.60
N ALA A 60 -68.33 24.81 24.98
CA ALA A 60 -68.11 24.97 23.54
C ALA A 60 -66.61 25.14 23.25
N TRP A 61 -66.18 24.76 22.04
CA TRP A 61 -64.83 25.03 21.56
C TRP A 61 -64.50 26.53 21.56
N PRO A 62 -63.21 26.91 21.72
CA PRO A 62 -62.75 28.28 21.50
C PRO A 62 -63.22 28.89 20.18
N ALA A 63 -63.19 30.21 20.07
CA ALA A 63 -63.62 30.89 18.85
C ALA A 63 -62.60 30.64 17.72
N SER A 64 -63.01 29.95 16.65
CA SER A 64 -62.14 29.56 15.53
C SER A 64 -61.32 30.74 14.98
N GLY A 65 -59.99 30.59 14.95
CA GLY A 65 -59.04 31.58 14.46
C GLY A 65 -58.77 32.77 15.39
N VAL A 66 -59.27 32.73 16.63
CA VAL A 66 -58.93 33.67 17.70
C VAL A 66 -57.86 33.02 18.58
N PRO A 67 -56.73 33.70 18.90
CA PRO A 67 -55.73 33.18 19.82
C PRO A 67 -56.30 32.85 21.20
N VAL A 68 -55.78 31.80 21.82
CA VAL A 68 -56.11 31.34 23.17
C VAL A 68 -54.90 31.58 24.08
N ASP A 69 -55.15 32.26 25.20
CA ASP A 69 -54.23 32.49 26.31
C ASP A 69 -54.89 31.86 27.56
N SER A 70 -54.35 30.77 28.13
CA SER A 70 -55.04 30.04 29.22
C SER A 70 -54.17 29.06 30.01
N GLU A 71 -53.60 29.52 31.12
CA GLU A 71 -52.95 28.71 32.20
C GLU A 71 -53.88 27.67 32.88
N GLN A 72 -55.09 27.43 32.36
CA GLN A 72 -56.10 26.54 32.94
C GLN A 72 -56.76 25.70 31.85
N PRO A 73 -57.08 24.41 32.09
CA PRO A 73 -57.59 23.57 31.03
C PRO A 73 -58.98 23.93 30.51
N VAL A 74 -59.14 23.84 29.20
CA VAL A 74 -60.41 24.13 28.49
C VAL A 74 -61.20 22.84 28.37
N THR A 75 -62.34 22.72 29.06
CA THR A 75 -63.25 21.56 28.88
C THR A 75 -64.29 21.83 27.78
N VAL A 76 -64.43 20.88 26.84
CA VAL A 76 -65.36 20.95 25.71
C VAL A 76 -66.21 19.68 25.60
N SER A 77 -67.43 19.82 25.10
CA SER A 77 -68.38 18.72 24.86
C SER A 77 -69.21 18.88 23.58
N ASP A 78 -69.10 20.03 22.91
CA ASP A 78 -69.74 20.26 21.61
C ASP A 78 -68.90 19.59 20.48
N PRO A 79 -69.53 19.14 19.38
CA PRO A 79 -68.80 18.66 18.20
C PRO A 79 -67.88 19.75 17.62
N LEU A 80 -66.70 19.35 17.13
CA LEU A 80 -65.75 20.26 16.49
C LEU A 80 -66.35 20.77 15.14
N PRO A 81 -66.35 22.09 14.86
CA PRO A 81 -66.84 22.61 13.59
C PRO A 81 -66.00 22.19 12.37
N ASP A 82 -66.63 22.15 11.20
CA ASP A 82 -65.93 22.05 9.89
C ASP A 82 -64.98 23.25 9.71
N ASP A 83 -63.84 23.04 9.03
CA ASP A 83 -62.81 24.07 8.74
C ASP A 83 -62.26 24.82 9.98
N TYR A 84 -62.39 24.25 11.18
CA TYR A 84 -62.02 24.88 12.45
C TYR A 84 -60.52 25.18 12.58
N ARG A 85 -60.18 26.35 13.16
CA ARG A 85 -58.81 26.76 13.47
C ARG A 85 -58.62 27.03 14.95
N LEU A 86 -57.69 26.32 15.61
CA LEU A 86 -57.20 26.67 16.94
C LEU A 86 -55.85 27.39 16.79
N ASN A 87 -55.74 28.58 17.37
CA ASN A 87 -54.48 29.32 17.44
C ASN A 87 -54.14 29.51 18.92
N ILE A 88 -52.90 29.24 19.31
CA ILE A 88 -52.37 29.49 20.66
C ILE A 88 -51.44 30.70 20.57
N SER A 89 -51.43 31.56 21.59
CA SER A 89 -50.49 32.69 21.60
C SER A 89 -49.05 32.24 21.86
N PRO A 90 -48.03 32.93 21.33
CA PRO A 90 -46.63 32.52 21.51
C PRO A 90 -46.23 32.51 23.00
N GLY A 91 -45.75 31.36 23.49
CA GLY A 91 -45.35 31.16 24.88
C GLY A 91 -46.48 30.82 25.84
N GLU A 92 -47.71 30.64 25.36
CA GLU A 92 -48.81 30.09 26.15
C GLU A 92 -48.90 28.56 25.96
N GLU A 93 -49.41 27.87 26.98
CA GLU A 93 -49.65 26.43 27.00
C GLU A 93 -51.14 26.17 27.20
N VAL A 94 -51.73 25.27 26.40
CA VAL A 94 -53.18 25.02 26.40
C VAL A 94 -53.47 23.53 26.43
N VAL A 95 -54.12 23.09 27.52
CA VAL A 95 -54.66 21.73 27.64
C VAL A 95 -56.16 21.74 27.36
N ILE A 96 -56.63 20.93 26.42
CA ILE A 96 -58.06 20.81 26.05
C ILE A 96 -58.59 19.43 26.43
N TYR A 97 -59.62 19.39 27.28
CA TYR A 97 -60.31 18.18 27.70
C TYR A 97 -61.62 18.02 26.93
N VAL A 98 -61.73 16.95 26.14
CA VAL A 98 -62.96 16.60 25.41
C VAL A 98 -63.70 15.50 26.15
N SER A 99 -64.91 15.82 26.62
CA SER A 99 -65.78 14.81 27.22
C SER A 99 -66.50 14.01 26.14
N GLY A 100 -66.47 12.69 26.27
CA GLY A 100 -66.90 11.73 25.25
C GLY A 100 -65.91 11.57 24.09
N ASN A 101 -66.44 11.20 22.91
CA ASN A 101 -65.63 10.96 21.71
C ASN A 101 -65.37 12.27 20.94
N LEU A 102 -64.18 12.41 20.35
CA LEU A 102 -63.86 13.49 19.41
C LEU A 102 -63.86 12.99 17.96
N THR A 103 -64.42 13.77 17.05
CA THR A 103 -64.18 13.65 15.61
C THR A 103 -63.58 14.95 15.10
N ILE A 104 -62.41 14.87 14.48
CA ILE A 104 -61.72 15.98 13.82
C ILE A 104 -62.08 15.93 12.32
N PRO A 105 -62.88 16.89 11.81
CA PRO A 105 -63.33 16.90 10.42
C PRO A 105 -62.23 17.40 9.48
N ARG A 106 -62.55 17.44 8.18
CA ARG A 106 -61.66 17.96 7.13
C ARG A 106 -61.43 19.48 7.27
N GLY A 107 -60.27 19.93 6.80
CA GLY A 107 -59.87 21.35 6.82
C GLY A 107 -59.42 21.88 8.18
N THR A 108 -59.55 21.12 9.26
CA THR A 108 -59.18 21.54 10.62
C THR A 108 -57.67 21.78 10.76
N ARG A 109 -57.30 22.90 11.40
CA ARG A 109 -55.92 23.28 11.70
C ARG A 109 -55.79 23.61 13.19
N LEU A 110 -55.03 22.81 13.92
CA LEU A 110 -54.81 22.98 15.35
C LEU A 110 -53.37 23.41 15.59
N ASN A 111 -53.18 24.61 16.13
CA ASN A 111 -51.88 25.18 16.49
C ASN A 111 -50.86 25.23 15.33
N GLU A 112 -51.33 25.42 14.09
CA GLU A 112 -50.50 25.36 12.86
C GLU A 112 -49.22 26.23 12.90
N ASP A 113 -49.27 27.38 13.58
CA ASP A 113 -48.18 28.36 13.65
C ASP A 113 -47.40 28.33 14.98
N GLY A 114 -47.74 27.42 15.92
CA GLY A 114 -47.07 27.25 17.22
C GLY A 114 -46.21 25.98 17.29
N SER A 115 -45.53 25.72 18.41
CA SER A 115 -44.75 24.48 18.62
C SER A 115 -45.58 23.35 19.24
N PRO A 116 -45.17 22.07 19.12
CA PRO A 116 -45.95 20.95 19.64
C PRO A 116 -46.12 21.03 21.18
N GLY A 117 -45.08 21.47 21.88
CA GLY A 117 -45.05 21.70 23.33
C GLY A 117 -45.98 22.79 23.87
N GLN A 118 -46.86 23.38 23.05
CA GLN A 118 -47.89 24.32 23.49
C GLN A 118 -49.29 23.71 23.62
N LEU A 119 -49.54 22.51 23.08
CA LEU A 119 -50.89 21.93 23.00
C LEU A 119 -50.95 20.47 23.45
N LEU A 120 -51.84 20.19 24.41
CA LEU A 120 -52.25 18.83 24.78
C LEU A 120 -53.78 18.69 24.67
N ILE A 121 -54.26 17.73 23.87
CA ILE A 121 -55.69 17.41 23.74
C ILE A 121 -55.94 16.04 24.37
N ILE A 122 -56.77 15.99 25.41
CA ILE A 122 -57.16 14.77 26.12
C ILE A 122 -58.62 14.46 25.81
N VAL A 123 -58.88 13.32 25.18
CA VAL A 123 -60.21 12.83 24.80
C VAL A 123 -60.60 11.69 25.73
N GLU A 124 -61.71 11.85 26.46
CA GLU A 124 -62.23 10.86 27.43
C GLU A 124 -62.59 9.53 26.74
N GLY A 125 -63.11 9.59 25.51
CA GLY A 125 -63.49 8.45 24.68
C GLY A 125 -62.56 8.19 23.50
N ASN A 126 -63.13 7.75 22.37
CA ASN A 126 -62.39 7.52 21.13
C ASN A 126 -62.13 8.83 20.37
N LEU A 127 -61.00 8.89 19.67
CA LEU A 127 -60.63 9.96 18.75
C LEU A 127 -60.67 9.47 17.30
N THR A 128 -61.35 10.19 16.41
CA THR A 128 -61.38 9.90 14.97
C THR A 128 -60.95 11.12 14.15
N ILE A 129 -60.06 10.96 13.19
CA ILE A 129 -59.55 12.05 12.35
C ILE A 129 -59.84 11.73 10.87
N GLU A 130 -60.88 12.33 10.30
CA GLU A 130 -61.65 11.84 9.12
C GLU A 130 -60.88 11.72 7.77
N GLY A 131 -59.62 12.11 7.72
CA GLY A 131 -58.76 12.01 6.53
C GLY A 131 -58.86 13.25 5.63
N GLY A 132 -57.78 14.00 5.46
CA GLY A 132 -57.72 15.21 4.65
C GLY A 132 -57.82 14.96 3.14
N GLY A 133 -58.20 15.99 2.39
CA GLY A 133 -58.14 15.98 0.93
C GLY A 133 -56.73 16.25 0.40
N ASN A 134 -56.53 16.03 -0.91
CA ASN A 134 -55.24 16.22 -1.57
C ASN A 134 -54.92 17.70 -1.87
N ASN A 135 -55.81 18.64 -1.54
CA ASN A 135 -55.60 20.08 -1.69
C ASN A 135 -55.29 20.69 -0.32
N GLN A 136 -54.44 21.73 -0.27
CA GLN A 136 -54.05 22.40 0.98
C GLN A 136 -55.24 22.90 1.82
N ALA A 137 -56.34 23.32 1.19
CA ALA A 137 -57.56 23.75 1.87
C ALA A 137 -58.30 22.60 2.60
N ASP A 138 -58.16 21.36 2.12
CA ASP A 138 -58.85 20.18 2.65
C ASP A 138 -57.97 19.36 3.62
N GLN A 139 -56.70 19.76 3.81
CA GLN A 139 -55.74 19.09 4.70
C GLN A 139 -56.07 19.36 6.17
N ILE A 140 -55.77 18.37 7.01
CA ILE A 140 -55.78 18.50 8.46
C ILE A 140 -54.32 18.69 8.90
N LEU A 141 -54.07 19.69 9.74
CA LEU A 141 -52.76 19.98 10.34
C LEU A 141 -52.94 20.08 11.86
N ILE A 142 -52.07 19.41 12.63
CA ILE A 142 -52.11 19.42 14.09
C ILE A 142 -50.69 19.58 14.58
N ASN A 143 -50.41 20.63 15.36
CA ASN A 143 -49.16 20.79 16.08
C ASN A 143 -49.40 20.64 17.59
N GLY A 144 -49.13 19.47 18.16
CA GLY A 144 -49.35 19.16 19.56
C GLY A 144 -49.65 17.70 19.86
N PHE A 145 -49.78 17.42 21.15
CA PHE A 145 -49.97 16.09 21.72
C PHE A 145 -51.45 15.72 21.83
N LEU A 146 -51.80 14.48 21.49
CA LEU A 146 -53.18 13.98 21.59
C LEU A 146 -53.23 12.66 22.36
N TYR A 147 -54.01 12.65 23.43
CA TYR A 147 -54.30 11.46 24.22
C TYR A 147 -55.77 11.04 24.06
N ALA A 148 -56.03 9.78 23.74
CA ALA A 148 -57.37 9.20 23.77
C ALA A 148 -57.47 8.11 24.85
N GLY A 149 -58.16 8.41 25.95
CA GLY A 149 -58.24 7.48 27.07
C GLY A 149 -58.97 8.02 28.30
N GLY A 150 -59.63 7.08 28.97
CA GLY A 150 -60.34 7.20 30.23
C GLY A 150 -60.58 5.79 30.79
N ASP A 151 -61.66 5.56 31.52
CA ASP A 151 -61.97 4.25 32.12
C ASP A 151 -62.25 3.11 31.11
N THR A 152 -62.43 3.43 29.82
CA THR A 152 -62.76 2.49 28.74
C THR A 152 -61.90 2.63 27.48
N SER A 153 -60.63 2.20 27.55
CA SER A 153 -59.78 1.79 26.39
C SER A 153 -59.95 2.65 25.11
N GLY A 154 -59.74 3.97 25.22
CA GLY A 154 -59.92 4.92 24.12
C GLY A 154 -59.02 4.58 22.93
N ASN A 155 -59.61 4.40 21.75
CA ASN A 155 -58.90 4.11 20.51
C ASN A 155 -58.76 5.36 19.66
N ILE A 156 -57.72 5.42 18.83
CA ILE A 156 -57.51 6.47 17.83
C ILE A 156 -57.68 5.85 16.43
N ASP A 157 -58.48 6.50 15.57
CA ASP A 157 -58.63 6.15 14.14
C ASP A 157 -58.22 7.35 13.29
N VAL A 158 -57.15 7.20 12.52
CA VAL A 158 -56.56 8.25 11.69
C VAL A 158 -56.67 7.86 10.22
N GLY A 159 -57.51 8.56 9.44
CA GLY A 159 -57.66 8.37 7.98
C GLY A 159 -56.41 8.69 7.12
N ASN A 160 -56.54 9.17 5.88
CA ASN A 160 -55.40 9.54 4.99
C ASN A 160 -55.13 11.06 4.94
N ASN A 161 -53.88 11.52 4.75
CA ASN A 161 -53.47 12.95 4.67
C ASN A 161 -53.74 13.84 5.95
N VAL A 162 -53.13 13.59 7.12
CA VAL A 162 -52.91 14.56 8.24
C VAL A 162 -51.39 14.73 8.21
N PHE A 163 -50.93 15.90 8.61
CA PHE A 163 -49.60 16.08 9.16
C PHE A 163 -49.78 16.38 10.65
N ILE A 164 -49.22 15.52 11.49
CA ILE A 164 -49.18 15.69 12.94
C ILE A 164 -47.72 15.96 13.28
N ASP A 165 -47.47 17.09 13.90
CA ASP A 165 -46.20 17.48 14.51
C ASP A 165 -46.43 17.42 16.02
N GLY A 166 -45.67 16.61 16.75
CA GLY A 166 -46.03 16.09 18.08
C GLY A 166 -46.42 14.60 18.07
N ALA A 167 -47.13 14.12 19.09
CA ALA A 167 -47.37 12.68 19.28
C ALA A 167 -48.81 12.29 19.69
N LEU A 168 -49.14 11.02 19.41
CA LEU A 168 -50.39 10.33 19.72
C LEU A 168 -50.19 9.33 20.86
N ALA A 169 -51.12 9.26 21.79
CA ALA A 169 -51.15 8.27 22.85
C ALA A 169 -52.56 7.72 23.06
N SER A 170 -52.72 6.40 23.16
CA SER A 170 -54.03 5.76 23.26
C SER A 170 -54.10 4.71 24.36
N GLY A 171 -55.19 4.75 25.13
CA GLY A 171 -55.48 3.74 26.14
C GLY A 171 -55.76 2.36 25.51
N GLY A 172 -56.40 2.35 24.34
CA GLY A 172 -56.61 1.19 23.46
C GLY A 172 -55.69 1.22 22.23
N ASN A 173 -56.13 0.66 21.11
CA ASN A 173 -55.37 0.60 19.86
C ASN A 173 -55.37 1.94 19.10
N THR A 174 -54.37 2.13 18.24
CA THR A 174 -54.35 3.17 17.20
C THR A 174 -54.38 2.53 15.80
N GLU A 175 -55.30 2.96 14.93
CA GLU A 175 -55.36 2.57 13.51
C GLU A 175 -55.01 3.77 12.61
N GLU A 176 -54.12 3.55 11.63
CA GLU A 176 -53.57 4.60 10.78
C GLU A 176 -53.73 4.32 9.28
N GLY A 177 -54.01 5.39 8.52
CA GLY A 177 -53.89 5.45 7.07
C GLY A 177 -52.51 5.90 6.60
N ASN A 178 -52.42 6.41 5.38
CA ASN A 178 -51.18 6.88 4.76
C ASN A 178 -50.81 8.27 5.29
N ARG A 179 -50.16 8.38 6.46
CA ARG A 179 -49.79 9.64 7.11
C ARG A 179 -48.40 9.57 7.77
N SER A 180 -47.91 10.74 8.19
CA SER A 180 -46.69 10.92 8.98
C SER A 180 -47.04 11.64 10.28
N VAL A 181 -46.79 10.97 11.40
CA VAL A 181 -46.54 11.63 12.69
C VAL A 181 -45.06 12.00 12.69
N GLN A 182 -44.75 13.26 12.95
CA GLN A 182 -43.40 13.75 13.16
C GLN A 182 -43.28 14.11 14.63
N PHE A 183 -42.33 13.49 15.33
CA PHE A 183 -42.16 13.63 16.76
C PHE A 183 -40.69 13.79 17.08
N SER A 184 -40.34 14.89 17.77
CA SER A 184 -39.08 14.99 18.51
C SER A 184 -39.37 14.87 20.00
N PRO A 185 -38.62 14.06 20.77
CA PRO A 185 -38.69 14.06 22.23
C PRO A 185 -38.43 15.46 22.84
N ALA A 186 -37.64 16.30 22.17
CA ALA A 186 -37.38 17.68 22.59
C ALA A 186 -38.61 18.61 22.51
N ASP A 187 -39.67 18.21 21.81
CA ASP A 187 -40.92 18.96 21.76
C ASP A 187 -41.86 18.66 22.94
N LEU A 188 -41.55 17.65 23.77
CA LEU A 188 -42.31 17.35 24.98
C LEU A 188 -42.03 18.41 26.04
N ASN A 189 -43.01 19.28 26.27
CA ASN A 189 -43.01 20.21 27.37
C ASN A 189 -43.54 19.53 28.65
N PRO A 190 -42.75 19.39 29.74
CA PRO A 190 -43.21 18.77 30.98
C PRO A 190 -44.39 19.50 31.64
N ASP A 191 -44.49 20.82 31.47
CA ASP A 191 -45.47 21.66 32.16
C ASP A 191 -46.91 21.38 31.66
N LEU A 192 -47.08 20.91 30.40
CA LEU A 192 -48.36 20.41 29.87
C LEU A 192 -48.91 19.19 30.64
N PHE A 193 -48.07 18.49 31.39
CA PHE A 193 -48.41 17.26 32.12
C PHE A 193 -48.49 17.45 33.64
N ASP A 194 -48.32 18.69 34.15
CA ASP A 194 -48.41 18.96 35.59
C ASP A 194 -49.76 18.53 36.18
N GLY A 195 -49.70 17.85 37.33
CA GLY A 195 -50.86 17.27 38.01
C GLY A 195 -51.53 16.06 37.32
N LEU A 196 -51.00 15.54 36.20
CA LEU A 196 -51.57 14.37 35.48
C LEU A 196 -50.90 13.03 35.80
N CYS A 197 -49.78 13.04 36.54
CA CYS A 197 -49.03 11.87 37.01
C CYS A 197 -48.78 11.96 38.53
N ASP A 198 -48.54 10.81 39.19
CA ASP A 198 -48.32 10.71 40.65
C ASP A 198 -47.05 9.85 40.89
N VAL A 199 -45.98 10.41 41.46
CA VAL A 199 -44.68 9.71 41.62
C VAL A 199 -44.10 9.78 43.03
N GLY A 200 -43.53 8.66 43.50
CA GLY A 200 -42.91 8.53 44.83
C GLY A 200 -41.39 8.68 44.85
N VAL A 201 -40.72 8.38 43.73
CA VAL A 201 -39.27 8.53 43.51
C VAL A 201 -39.07 9.02 42.07
N SER A 202 -38.08 9.88 41.84
CA SER A 202 -37.64 10.32 40.52
C SER A 202 -36.11 10.36 40.42
N ILE A 203 -35.56 10.14 39.22
CA ILE A 203 -34.12 10.19 38.92
C ILE A 203 -33.79 11.31 37.92
N SER A 204 -32.58 11.85 37.99
CA SER A 204 -32.02 12.75 36.99
C SER A 204 -30.50 12.57 36.81
N VAL A 205 -29.98 13.00 35.66
CA VAL A 205 -28.55 13.01 35.34
C VAL A 205 -28.15 14.43 34.95
N ASN A 206 -27.15 14.99 35.64
CA ASN A 206 -26.71 16.38 35.52
C ASN A 206 -27.81 17.46 35.75
N GLY A 207 -28.99 17.04 36.23
CA GLY A 207 -30.19 17.87 36.44
C GLY A 207 -31.39 17.42 35.60
N ASP A 208 -31.14 16.73 34.49
CA ASP A 208 -32.17 16.36 33.51
C ASP A 208 -32.91 15.08 33.94
N SER A 209 -34.23 15.20 34.04
CA SER A 209 -35.13 14.12 34.55
C SER A 209 -35.80 13.31 33.43
N PHE A 210 -35.37 13.52 32.18
CA PHE A 210 -35.90 12.87 30.98
C PHE A 210 -34.70 12.45 30.12
N GLY A 211 -34.68 11.19 29.68
CA GLY A 211 -33.59 10.62 28.88
C GLY A 211 -33.97 10.43 27.40
N PRO A 212 -32.98 10.09 26.54
CA PRO A 212 -31.57 9.91 26.88
C PRO A 212 -30.86 11.24 27.22
N VAL A 213 -29.99 11.22 28.22
CA VAL A 213 -29.12 12.35 28.58
C VAL A 213 -27.73 12.11 27.98
N ASP A 214 -27.22 13.06 27.20
CA ASP A 214 -25.90 12.95 26.56
C ASP A 214 -24.76 13.33 27.51
N VAL A 215 -23.69 12.53 27.53
CA VAL A 215 -22.43 12.78 28.28
C VAL A 215 -21.23 12.28 27.46
N ASP A 216 -20.04 12.84 27.64
CA ASP A 216 -18.83 12.36 26.96
C ASP A 216 -18.14 11.21 27.75
N VAL A 217 -17.40 10.33 27.06
CA VAL A 217 -16.49 9.36 27.73
C VAL A 217 -15.51 10.09 28.65
N ASP A 218 -15.29 9.53 29.83
CA ASP A 218 -14.46 10.06 30.92
C ASP A 218 -14.93 11.41 31.50
N GLN A 219 -16.08 11.95 31.09
CA GLN A 219 -16.68 13.15 31.68
C GLN A 219 -17.29 12.85 33.07
N PRO A 220 -16.95 13.63 34.12
CA PRO A 220 -17.63 13.55 35.41
C PRO A 220 -19.09 14.01 35.31
N SER A 221 -20.02 13.13 35.68
CA SER A 221 -21.46 13.37 35.72
C SER A 221 -22.03 13.18 37.13
N THR A 222 -23.22 13.73 37.38
CA THR A 222 -23.93 13.61 38.67
C THR A 222 -25.28 12.95 38.48
N LEU A 223 -25.45 11.77 39.07
CA LEU A 223 -26.74 11.06 39.14
C LEU A 223 -27.47 11.54 40.40
N SER A 224 -28.73 11.97 40.32
CA SER A 224 -29.50 12.48 41.46
C SER A 224 -30.86 11.80 41.60
N ALA A 225 -31.25 11.45 42.83
CA ALA A 225 -32.53 10.81 43.13
C ALA A 225 -33.34 11.62 44.14
N SER A 226 -34.59 11.93 43.80
CA SER A 226 -35.54 12.65 44.65
C SER A 226 -36.69 11.74 45.09
N SER A 227 -37.12 11.87 46.35
CA SER A 227 -38.25 11.13 46.94
C SER A 227 -39.37 12.07 47.37
N ALA A 228 -40.62 11.74 47.03
CA ALA A 228 -41.81 12.51 47.33
C ALA A 228 -42.90 11.64 47.99
N SER A 229 -43.92 12.27 48.61
CA SER A 229 -45.09 11.57 49.19
C SER A 229 -44.77 10.46 50.22
N CYS A 230 -43.63 10.57 50.91
CA CYS A 230 -43.13 9.54 51.81
C CYS A 230 -43.99 9.29 53.06
N MET A 231 -44.17 8.03 53.42
CA MET A 231 -44.97 7.60 54.58
C MET A 231 -44.12 7.31 55.82
N ASP A 232 -44.57 7.81 56.98
CA ASP A 232 -43.98 7.51 58.29
C ASP A 232 -44.26 6.08 58.78
N ALA A 233 -43.31 5.53 59.55
CA ALA A 233 -43.52 4.29 60.30
C ALA A 233 -44.54 4.48 61.45
N GLY A 234 -45.43 3.51 61.65
CA GLY A 234 -46.41 3.55 62.74
C GLY A 234 -45.75 3.56 64.14
N PHE A 235 -46.40 4.19 65.13
CA PHE A 235 -45.84 4.56 66.45
C PHE A 235 -45.27 3.41 67.35
N LEU A 236 -45.31 2.16 66.90
CA LEU A 236 -44.73 0.97 67.57
C LEU A 236 -43.71 0.20 66.70
N GLN A 237 -43.36 0.77 65.55
CA GLN A 237 -42.44 0.23 64.56
C GLN A 237 -41.27 1.20 64.33
N THR A 238 -40.19 0.66 63.78
CA THR A 238 -39.08 1.42 63.22
C THR A 238 -38.87 0.93 61.80
N ARG A 239 -38.71 1.87 60.87
CA ARG A 239 -38.44 1.60 59.46
C ARG A 239 -36.94 1.70 59.20
N PHE A 240 -36.45 0.81 58.36
CA PHE A 240 -35.13 0.90 57.75
C PHE A 240 -35.33 1.12 56.26
N TRP A 241 -34.47 1.93 55.66
CA TRP A 241 -34.51 2.25 54.25
C TRP A 241 -33.26 1.69 53.56
N ARG A 242 -33.41 1.35 52.28
CA ARG A 242 -32.36 0.88 51.40
C ARG A 242 -32.53 1.58 50.06
N GLU A 243 -31.46 2.15 49.55
CA GLU A 243 -31.42 2.78 48.23
C GLU A 243 -30.45 1.97 47.36
N VAL A 244 -30.88 1.59 46.16
CA VAL A 244 -30.11 0.74 45.24
C VAL A 244 -30.02 1.46 43.90
N TRP A 245 -28.81 1.80 43.49
CA TRP A 245 -28.50 2.39 42.19
C TRP A 245 -28.00 1.30 41.23
N THR A 246 -28.46 1.34 39.98
CA THR A 246 -28.07 0.40 38.93
C THR A 246 -27.64 1.10 37.66
N ILE A 247 -26.73 0.47 36.91
CA ILE A 247 -26.47 0.76 35.49
C ILE A 247 -26.63 -0.56 34.72
N ASP A 248 -27.45 -0.57 33.66
CA ASP A 248 -27.86 -1.75 32.89
C ASP A 248 -28.35 -2.91 33.78
N GLY A 249 -29.11 -2.56 34.82
CA GLY A 249 -29.59 -3.48 35.85
C GLY A 249 -28.51 -4.04 36.79
N GLN A 250 -27.23 -3.67 36.65
CA GLN A 250 -26.17 -4.03 37.60
C GLN A 250 -26.07 -3.02 38.74
N VAL A 251 -26.10 -3.51 39.99
CA VAL A 251 -26.02 -2.66 41.18
C VAL A 251 -24.64 -2.02 41.30
N ILE A 252 -24.56 -0.70 41.12
CA ILE A 252 -23.34 0.09 41.30
C ILE A 252 -23.17 0.56 42.75
N VAL A 253 -24.26 0.91 43.43
CA VAL A 253 -24.28 1.36 44.84
C VAL A 253 -25.52 0.80 45.54
N ALA A 254 -25.36 0.33 46.79
CA ALA A 254 -26.48 -0.04 47.66
C ALA A 254 -26.24 0.47 49.08
N SER A 255 -27.15 1.32 49.57
CA SER A 255 -26.99 2.09 50.80
C SER A 255 -28.14 1.82 51.78
N ASP A 256 -27.84 1.18 52.91
CA ASP A 256 -28.78 0.99 54.02
C ASP A 256 -28.73 2.17 55.00
N PHE A 257 -29.88 2.77 55.36
CA PHE A 257 -29.96 3.90 56.29
C PHE A 257 -31.16 3.85 57.26
N GLN A 258 -31.03 4.59 58.36
CA GLN A 258 -32.04 4.69 59.43
C GLN A 258 -32.53 6.13 59.55
N THR A 259 -33.68 6.42 58.95
CA THR A 259 -34.43 7.68 59.06
C THR A 259 -35.90 7.40 59.32
N THR A 260 -36.66 8.42 59.70
CA THR A 260 -38.12 8.35 59.80
C THR A 260 -38.76 8.16 58.42
N SER A 261 -38.19 8.83 57.40
CA SER A 261 -38.69 8.89 56.03
C SER A 261 -37.53 8.90 55.02
N SER A 262 -37.75 8.42 53.78
CA SER A 262 -36.79 8.59 52.68
C SER A 262 -36.65 10.06 52.26
N CYS A 263 -37.74 10.82 52.33
CA CYS A 263 -37.78 12.26 52.07
C CYS A 263 -36.79 13.05 52.98
N ASP A 264 -36.40 12.51 54.14
CA ASP A 264 -35.40 13.13 55.05
C ASP A 264 -33.99 13.22 54.42
N ARG A 265 -33.74 12.52 53.30
CA ARG A 265 -32.47 12.51 52.55
C ARG A 265 -32.57 13.03 51.11
N SER A 266 -33.74 13.48 50.66
CA SER A 266 -33.96 13.91 49.27
C SER A 266 -33.45 15.34 49.02
N PRO A 267 -32.77 15.63 47.90
CA PRO A 267 -32.22 14.70 46.91
C PRO A 267 -30.93 14.00 47.38
N VAL A 268 -30.62 12.85 46.79
CA VAL A 268 -29.34 12.12 46.99
C VAL A 268 -28.54 12.15 45.69
N ASP A 269 -27.34 12.75 45.74
CA ASP A 269 -26.43 12.86 44.59
C ASP A 269 -25.31 11.81 44.64
N LEU A 270 -24.99 11.23 43.49
CA LEU A 270 -23.96 10.23 43.26
C LEU A 270 -23.08 10.64 42.04
N PRO A 271 -21.81 11.03 42.25
CA PRO A 271 -20.88 11.27 41.14
C PRO A 271 -20.57 9.98 40.41
N TRP A 272 -20.57 10.01 39.08
CA TRP A 272 -20.27 8.88 38.21
C TRP A 272 -19.54 9.32 36.93
N THR A 273 -18.79 8.42 36.32
CA THR A 273 -18.08 8.64 35.05
C THR A 273 -18.23 7.39 34.20
N PHE A 274 -18.55 7.55 32.91
CA PHE A 274 -18.67 6.46 31.96
C PHE A 274 -17.35 6.30 31.20
N ASP A 275 -16.76 5.11 31.26
CA ASP A 275 -15.44 4.78 30.70
C ASP A 275 -15.49 4.26 29.26
N THR A 276 -16.70 4.13 28.70
CA THR A 276 -16.97 3.51 27.41
C THR A 276 -18.17 4.17 26.73
N ALA A 277 -18.07 4.43 25.43
CA ALA A 277 -19.15 4.98 24.63
C ALA A 277 -20.28 3.95 24.44
N GLY A 278 -21.54 4.39 24.52
CA GLY A 278 -22.71 3.52 24.47
C GLY A 278 -23.95 4.13 25.11
N LEU A 279 -25.09 3.44 24.97
CA LEU A 279 -26.34 3.78 25.66
C LEU A 279 -26.46 2.92 26.93
N PHE A 280 -26.70 3.57 28.07
CA PHE A 280 -26.76 2.96 29.40
C PHE A 280 -28.10 3.24 30.09
N GLU A 281 -28.67 2.25 30.76
CA GLU A 281 -29.88 2.40 31.57
C GLU A 281 -29.50 2.67 33.03
N VAL A 282 -29.64 3.92 33.51
CA VAL A 282 -29.38 4.30 34.90
C VAL A 282 -30.67 4.20 35.71
N GLY A 283 -30.67 3.44 36.80
CA GLY A 283 -31.86 3.22 37.63
C GLY A 283 -31.61 3.44 39.13
N VAL A 284 -32.68 3.76 39.86
CA VAL A 284 -32.69 3.81 41.32
C VAL A 284 -33.95 3.15 41.88
N ASP A 285 -33.81 2.29 42.91
CA ASP A 285 -34.92 1.69 43.67
C ASP A 285 -34.76 2.00 45.16
N VAL A 286 -35.75 2.68 45.72
CA VAL A 286 -35.81 3.01 47.14
C VAL A 286 -36.75 2.01 47.82
N GLN A 287 -36.19 1.19 48.69
CA GLN A 287 -36.86 0.14 49.45
C GLN A 287 -36.94 0.48 50.94
N TYR A 288 -37.90 -0.14 51.63
CA TYR A 288 -38.00 -0.08 53.09
C TYR A 288 -38.35 -1.43 53.71
N VAL A 289 -38.12 -1.54 55.02
CA VAL A 289 -38.58 -2.65 55.85
C VAL A 289 -39.04 -2.15 57.20
N ASP A 290 -40.25 -2.53 57.61
CA ASP A 290 -40.81 -2.22 58.93
C ASP A 290 -40.49 -3.32 59.95
N CYS A 291 -39.93 -2.91 61.09
CA CYS A 291 -39.60 -3.76 62.22
C CYS A 291 -40.38 -3.34 63.46
N ASN A 292 -40.99 -4.29 64.19
CA ASN A 292 -41.66 -3.98 65.46
C ASN A 292 -40.62 -3.69 66.56
N LEU A 293 -40.92 -2.75 67.47
CA LEU A 293 -40.03 -2.42 68.57
C LEU A 293 -40.33 -3.25 69.82
N PHE A 294 -39.35 -4.01 70.31
CA PHE A 294 -39.40 -4.68 71.61
C PHE A 294 -38.27 -4.18 72.52
N LEU A 295 -38.63 -3.54 73.64
CA LEU A 295 -37.69 -2.92 74.59
C LEU A 295 -36.70 -1.92 73.95
N GLY A 296 -37.12 -1.23 72.88
CA GLY A 296 -36.26 -0.27 72.16
C GLY A 296 -35.23 -0.91 71.22
N GLN A 297 -35.43 -2.17 70.83
CA GLN A 297 -34.66 -2.85 69.79
C GLN A 297 -35.60 -3.37 68.68
N PRO A 298 -35.16 -3.39 67.41
CA PRO A 298 -35.95 -3.95 66.31
C PRO A 298 -36.11 -5.47 66.46
N PHE A 299 -37.32 -5.99 66.25
CA PHE A 299 -37.63 -7.41 66.27
C PHE A 299 -38.77 -7.74 65.30
N ASN A 300 -38.71 -8.91 64.66
CA ASN A 300 -39.73 -9.39 63.71
C ASN A 300 -40.01 -8.37 62.59
N CYS A 301 -38.97 -8.08 61.80
CA CYS A 301 -39.04 -7.27 60.59
C CYS A 301 -39.85 -7.96 59.48
N SER A 302 -40.41 -7.16 58.59
CA SER A 302 -41.01 -7.59 57.32
C SER A 302 -39.93 -8.01 56.30
N GLU A 303 -40.35 -8.46 55.12
CA GLU A 303 -39.46 -8.50 53.94
C GLU A 303 -39.30 -7.08 53.37
N LEU A 304 -38.24 -6.83 52.59
CA LEU A 304 -38.05 -5.54 51.91
C LEU A 304 -39.20 -5.28 50.92
N GLN A 305 -39.69 -4.04 50.91
CA GLN A 305 -40.75 -3.55 50.03
C GLN A 305 -40.23 -2.34 49.28
N SER A 306 -40.40 -2.27 47.95
CA SER A 306 -40.10 -1.03 47.22
C SER A 306 -41.12 0.05 47.63
N PHE A 307 -40.61 1.26 47.87
CA PHE A 307 -41.38 2.48 48.06
C PHE A 307 -41.61 3.20 46.73
N GLY A 308 -40.62 3.17 45.85
CA GLY A 308 -40.66 3.67 44.49
C GLY A 308 -39.31 3.47 43.80
N SER A 309 -39.33 3.44 42.48
CA SER A 309 -38.16 3.27 41.63
C SER A 309 -38.32 4.11 40.36
N ASP A 310 -37.21 4.61 39.81
CA ASP A 310 -37.20 5.35 38.55
C ASP A 310 -35.96 5.01 37.72
N VAL A 311 -36.02 5.25 36.41
CA VAL A 311 -35.00 4.86 35.41
C VAL A 311 -34.89 5.92 34.31
N ILE A 312 -33.66 6.22 33.89
CA ILE A 312 -33.32 7.18 32.83
C ILE A 312 -32.21 6.61 31.93
N GLU A 313 -32.33 6.81 30.63
CA GLU A 313 -31.28 6.45 29.66
C GLU A 313 -30.19 7.54 29.61
N VAL A 314 -28.95 7.12 29.41
CA VAL A 314 -27.77 7.99 29.23
C VAL A 314 -27.01 7.56 27.99
N ASN A 315 -26.74 8.47 27.08
CA ASN A 315 -25.97 8.23 25.86
C ASN A 315 -24.55 8.78 26.04
N VAL A 316 -23.54 7.96 25.74
CA VAL A 316 -22.13 8.30 25.96
C VAL A 316 -21.39 8.41 24.63
N GLU A 317 -20.96 9.61 24.25
CA GLU A 317 -20.35 9.92 22.95
C GLU A 317 -18.86 9.51 22.83
N SER A 318 -18.32 9.52 21.60
CA SER A 318 -17.00 8.96 21.27
C SER A 318 -15.80 9.76 21.78
N ALA A 319 -14.76 9.05 22.26
CA ALA A 319 -13.55 9.63 22.84
C ALA A 319 -12.71 10.48 21.85
N LEU A 320 -12.04 11.51 22.40
CA LEU A 320 -11.14 12.41 21.68
C LEU A 320 -9.84 11.71 21.25
N THR A 321 -9.31 12.09 20.09
CA THR A 321 -7.96 11.76 19.62
C THR A 321 -6.99 12.86 20.08
N CYS A 322 -5.93 12.50 20.81
CA CYS A 322 -4.98 13.45 21.39
C CYS A 322 -3.57 13.33 20.78
N PHE A 323 -2.94 14.48 20.55
CA PHE A 323 -1.50 14.67 20.38
C PHE A 323 -0.93 15.28 21.66
N SER A 324 0.22 14.79 22.14
CA SER A 324 0.87 15.30 23.35
C SER A 324 2.38 15.43 23.14
N ASP A 325 2.98 16.50 23.65
CA ASP A 325 4.43 16.72 23.65
C ASP A 325 4.87 17.32 25.01
N ASP A 326 5.69 16.54 25.75
CA ASP A 326 6.31 16.92 27.03
C ASP A 326 7.73 17.48 26.84
N TYR A 327 8.18 17.61 25.58
CA TYR A 327 9.50 18.09 25.17
C TYR A 327 10.69 17.36 25.83
N ALA A 328 10.48 16.18 26.43
CA ALA A 328 11.47 15.49 27.25
C ALA A 328 12.68 14.98 26.44
N GLU A 329 12.51 14.81 25.12
CA GLU A 329 13.59 14.42 24.21
C GLU A 329 14.67 15.52 24.06
N GLY A 330 14.36 16.79 24.37
CA GLY A 330 15.30 17.90 24.30
C GLY A 330 15.48 18.51 22.91
N THR A 331 14.71 18.06 21.92
CA THR A 331 14.61 18.60 20.55
C THR A 331 13.18 18.50 20.05
N LEU A 332 12.78 19.39 19.14
CA LEU A 332 11.49 19.28 18.44
C LEU A 332 11.56 18.17 17.38
N ASN A 333 10.53 17.33 17.29
CA ASN A 333 10.38 16.38 16.18
C ASN A 333 9.99 17.15 14.89
N PRO A 334 10.78 17.10 13.79
CA PRO A 334 10.44 17.78 12.54
C PRO A 334 9.18 17.23 11.86
N ASP A 335 8.77 16.00 12.18
CA ASP A 335 7.53 15.39 11.65
C ASP A 335 6.28 15.92 12.37
N ASP A 336 6.44 16.55 13.54
CA ASP A 336 5.37 17.12 14.34
C ASP A 336 5.38 18.65 14.35
N TRP A 337 6.53 19.30 14.13
CA TRP A 337 6.68 20.74 14.35
C TRP A 337 7.53 21.46 13.30
N VAL A 338 7.00 22.57 12.78
CA VAL A 338 7.74 23.51 11.91
C VAL A 338 7.91 24.85 12.63
N ALA A 339 9.17 25.27 12.81
CA ALA A 339 9.53 26.48 13.56
C ALA A 339 10.05 27.61 12.65
N SER A 340 9.65 28.87 12.92
CA SER A 340 10.12 30.04 12.16
C SER A 340 10.33 31.31 13.02
N VAL A 341 10.90 32.32 12.36
CA VAL A 341 11.27 33.62 12.95
C VAL A 341 10.95 34.74 11.97
N ALA A 342 9.86 35.48 12.21
CA ALA A 342 9.57 36.72 11.49
C ALA A 342 10.55 37.83 11.88
N ARG A 343 10.97 37.85 13.16
CA ARG A 343 11.91 38.85 13.67
C ARG A 343 12.73 38.35 14.85
N GLY A 344 14.00 38.73 14.86
CA GLY A 344 14.97 38.34 15.88
C GLY A 344 15.99 37.34 15.34
N SER A 345 16.67 36.64 16.24
CA SER A 345 17.71 35.64 15.91
C SER A 345 17.54 34.33 16.68
N PHE A 346 16.38 34.13 17.30
CA PHE A 346 16.06 32.94 18.08
C PHE A 346 14.93 32.19 17.39
N THR A 347 15.19 30.95 17.00
CA THR A 347 14.17 30.02 16.49
C THR A 347 13.59 29.21 17.65
N PRO A 348 12.25 29.06 17.73
CA PRO A 348 11.63 28.20 18.72
C PRO A 348 12.26 26.81 18.78
N SER A 349 12.55 26.38 19.99
CA SER A 349 13.32 25.16 20.23
C SER A 349 13.17 24.70 21.68
N VAL A 350 13.38 23.41 21.93
CA VAL A 350 13.39 22.87 23.29
C VAL A 350 14.64 23.34 24.02
N VAL A 351 14.44 24.01 25.16
CA VAL A 351 15.50 24.50 26.04
C VAL A 351 15.25 23.99 27.45
N GLN A 352 16.17 23.16 27.95
CA GLN A 352 16.09 22.54 29.30
C GLN A 352 14.84 21.66 29.50
N GLY A 353 14.31 21.06 28.43
CA GLY A 353 13.14 20.18 28.46
C GLY A 353 11.80 20.92 28.34
N ARG A 354 11.79 22.18 27.90
CA ARG A 354 10.57 22.95 27.61
C ARG A 354 10.66 23.62 26.25
N LEU A 355 9.54 23.76 25.54
CA LEU A 355 9.48 24.57 24.33
C LEU A 355 9.69 26.05 24.69
N ARG A 356 10.79 26.66 24.23
CA ARG A 356 10.97 28.11 24.31
C ARG A 356 10.53 28.78 23.02
N MET A 357 9.61 29.74 23.14
CA MET A 357 9.12 30.56 22.03
C MET A 357 9.95 31.84 21.84
N THR A 358 10.37 32.49 22.93
CA THR A 358 11.21 33.70 22.89
C THR A 358 12.27 33.72 24.00
N GLU A 359 13.27 34.59 23.83
CA GLU A 359 14.21 34.97 24.87
C GLU A 359 13.82 36.31 25.50
N ALA A 360 14.48 36.68 26.61
CA ALA A 360 14.42 38.04 27.18
C ALA A 360 15.20 39.08 26.32
N SER A 361 14.93 39.07 25.02
CA SER A 361 15.50 39.90 23.95
C SER A 361 14.40 40.78 23.37
N SER A 362 14.73 41.98 22.90
CA SER A 362 13.74 42.92 22.35
C SER A 362 13.35 42.60 20.90
N ASN A 363 12.07 42.84 20.55
CA ASN A 363 11.54 42.77 19.19
C ASN A 363 11.60 41.39 18.49
N GLN A 364 11.33 40.30 19.19
CA GLN A 364 11.18 38.98 18.60
C GLN A 364 9.74 38.74 18.11
N SER A 365 9.57 38.08 16.97
CA SER A 365 8.34 37.41 16.55
C SER A 365 8.73 36.05 15.99
N THR A 366 8.18 35.00 16.59
CA THR A 366 8.49 33.60 16.31
C THR A 366 7.21 32.79 16.18
N ALA A 367 7.25 31.69 15.44
CA ALA A 367 6.13 30.75 15.34
C ALA A 367 6.59 29.29 15.39
N LEU A 368 5.68 28.45 15.84
CA LEU A 368 5.77 27.00 15.80
C LEU A 368 4.42 26.43 15.36
N THR A 369 4.37 25.71 14.24
CA THR A 369 3.14 25.14 13.68
C THR A 369 3.13 23.62 13.83
N LEU A 370 2.06 23.07 14.41
CA LEU A 370 1.84 21.64 14.58
C LEU A 370 1.50 21.00 13.23
N GLN A 371 2.12 19.87 12.90
CA GLN A 371 1.92 19.12 11.67
C GLN A 371 0.72 18.16 11.79
N ARG A 372 -0.46 18.73 12.08
CA ARG A 372 -1.75 18.04 12.14
C ARG A 372 -2.84 18.93 11.55
N GLU A 373 -3.71 18.35 10.72
CA GLU A 373 -4.93 19.02 10.26
C GLU A 373 -6.06 18.72 11.24
N ILE A 374 -6.77 19.78 11.63
CA ILE A 374 -7.89 19.70 12.58
C ILE A 374 -9.16 20.07 11.80
N PRO A 375 -10.02 19.11 11.43
CA PRO A 375 -11.29 19.40 10.76
C PRO A 375 -12.08 20.45 11.53
N GLY A 376 -12.48 21.52 10.83
CA GLY A 376 -12.98 22.72 11.49
C GLY A 376 -14.44 22.63 11.90
N ALA A 377 -15.29 22.00 11.08
CA ALA A 377 -16.71 21.77 11.37
C ALA A 377 -16.93 20.43 12.10
N ASP A 378 -18.06 20.32 12.81
CA ASP A 378 -18.51 19.11 13.50
C ASP A 378 -17.47 18.51 14.47
N ASN A 379 -16.64 19.37 15.09
CA ASN A 379 -15.49 18.97 15.91
C ASN A 379 -15.49 19.67 17.28
N LEU A 380 -14.88 19.04 18.27
CA LEU A 380 -14.61 19.61 19.59
C LEU A 380 -13.09 19.56 19.77
N VAL A 381 -12.45 20.72 19.91
CA VAL A 381 -11.00 20.87 20.02
C VAL A 381 -10.64 21.42 21.39
N ILE A 382 -9.77 20.73 22.13
CA ILE A 382 -9.31 21.09 23.47
C ILE A 382 -7.79 21.13 23.46
N LEU A 383 -7.21 22.31 23.67
CA LEU A 383 -5.77 22.50 23.84
C LEU A 383 -5.43 22.79 25.30
N GLN A 384 -4.47 22.05 25.85
CA GLN A 384 -3.88 22.28 27.17
C GLN A 384 -2.37 22.47 27.06
N PHE A 385 -1.80 23.29 27.95
CA PHE A 385 -0.35 23.42 28.13
C PHE A 385 -0.03 24.15 29.44
N ASP A 386 1.15 23.90 29.98
CA ASP A 386 1.75 24.63 31.10
C ASP A 386 2.56 25.82 30.56
N TYR A 387 2.23 27.04 31.01
CA TYR A 387 2.88 28.28 30.56
C TYR A 387 3.85 28.86 31.59
N TYR A 388 5.00 29.33 31.12
CA TYR A 388 6.01 30.04 31.91
C TYR A 388 6.42 31.35 31.25
N ALA A 389 6.51 32.41 32.06
CA ALA A 389 7.02 33.71 31.62
C ALA A 389 7.95 34.31 32.67
N TYR A 390 9.19 34.63 32.29
CA TYR A 390 10.19 35.12 33.25
C TYR A 390 11.43 35.79 32.62
N GLY A 391 12.30 36.31 33.49
CA GLY A 391 13.69 36.66 33.14
C GLY A 391 13.90 38.04 32.51
N GLY A 392 12.84 38.71 32.07
CA GLY A 392 12.88 40.05 31.46
C GLY A 392 12.18 41.13 32.30
N SER A 393 11.24 41.81 31.66
CA SER A 393 10.54 43.02 32.12
C SER A 393 9.01 42.97 31.93
N GLY A 394 8.42 41.79 31.67
CA GLY A 394 6.96 41.57 31.64
C GLY A 394 6.28 41.93 30.31
N ALA A 395 6.77 41.38 29.19
CA ALA A 395 6.18 41.60 27.87
C ALA A 395 6.71 40.65 26.76
N ASP A 396 6.06 40.56 25.60
CA ASP A 396 4.67 40.96 25.37
C ASP A 396 3.74 39.78 25.65
N GLY A 397 4.14 38.57 25.21
CA GLY A 397 3.50 37.30 25.56
C GLY A 397 3.56 36.29 24.42
N VAL A 398 2.60 35.37 24.42
CA VAL A 398 2.38 34.37 23.35
C VAL A 398 0.95 34.44 22.82
N SER A 399 0.70 33.90 21.63
CA SER A 399 -0.68 33.59 21.21
C SER A 399 -0.83 32.19 20.64
N VAL A 400 -1.99 31.60 20.90
CA VAL A 400 -2.46 30.37 20.25
C VAL A 400 -3.27 30.79 19.03
N VAL A 401 -2.94 30.24 17.87
CA VAL A 401 -3.50 30.61 16.57
C VAL A 401 -4.11 29.38 15.91
N LEU A 402 -5.39 29.45 15.59
CA LEU A 402 -6.01 28.57 14.60
C LEU A 402 -6.05 29.32 13.27
N SER A 403 -5.47 28.72 12.24
CA SER A 403 -5.39 29.28 10.89
C SER A 403 -6.01 28.34 9.86
N ASP A 404 -6.62 28.90 8.82
CA ASP A 404 -7.13 28.17 7.66
C ASP A 404 -5.99 27.41 6.96
N ALA A 405 -6.11 26.08 6.83
CA ALA A 405 -5.11 25.21 6.21
C ALA A 405 -4.94 25.47 4.70
N LEU A 406 -5.88 26.17 4.05
CA LEU A 406 -5.79 26.59 2.65
C LEU A 406 -4.76 27.73 2.42
N ILE A 407 -4.27 28.36 3.49
CA ILE A 407 -3.35 29.49 3.42
C ILE A 407 -2.08 29.13 4.19
N THR A 408 -0.91 29.25 3.55
CA THR A 408 0.38 28.91 4.16
C THR A 408 0.60 29.75 5.42
N PRO A 409 0.70 29.15 6.63
CA PRO A 409 0.83 29.92 7.86
C PRO A 409 2.12 30.76 7.89
N GLN A 410 1.99 32.04 8.24
CA GLN A 410 3.10 33.00 8.38
C GLN A 410 2.86 33.90 9.60
N PRO A 411 3.82 34.09 10.53
CA PRO A 411 3.69 34.93 11.71
C PRO A 411 3.49 36.41 11.38
N GLY A 412 2.54 37.03 12.07
CA GLY A 412 2.32 38.46 12.04
C GLY A 412 3.33 39.26 12.88
N SER A 413 2.98 40.53 13.09
CA SER A 413 3.85 41.51 13.76
C SER A 413 4.26 41.15 15.20
N PHE A 414 5.54 41.41 15.51
CA PHE A 414 6.09 41.43 16.88
C PHE A 414 5.47 42.51 17.78
N GLY A 415 5.82 42.46 19.06
CA GLY A 415 5.34 43.35 20.12
C GLY A 415 3.95 42.94 20.59
N GLY A 416 3.14 43.92 21.00
CA GLY A 416 1.78 43.68 21.49
C GLY A 416 0.78 43.15 20.45
N SER A 417 1.18 42.91 19.19
CA SER A 417 0.38 42.15 18.22
C SER A 417 0.55 40.63 18.40
N LEU A 418 1.46 40.20 19.29
CA LEU A 418 1.73 38.82 19.70
C LEU A 418 2.05 37.83 18.56
N GLY A 419 2.47 38.30 17.39
CA GLY A 419 2.63 37.46 16.20
C GLY A 419 1.32 37.06 15.53
N TYR A 420 0.16 37.52 16.02
CA TYR A 420 -1.14 37.25 15.39
C TYR A 420 -1.69 38.45 14.61
N ALA A 421 -1.72 39.65 15.20
CA ALA A 421 -2.38 40.80 14.60
C ALA A 421 -1.45 41.66 13.73
N GLN A 422 -2.05 42.46 12.85
CA GLN A 422 -1.32 43.38 11.96
C GLN A 422 -0.69 44.56 12.70
N ARG A 423 0.12 45.36 11.98
CA ARG A 423 0.38 46.76 12.34
C ARG A 423 0.36 47.76 11.18
N ASN A 424 0.01 49.00 11.51
CA ASN A 424 -0.04 50.13 10.58
C ASN A 424 1.33 50.72 10.18
N ASN A 425 2.43 49.99 10.43
CA ASN A 425 3.77 50.30 9.90
C ASN A 425 4.12 49.50 8.62
N GLY A 426 3.22 48.64 8.15
CA GLY A 426 3.42 47.77 6.99
C GLY A 426 3.53 46.28 7.34
N ASP A 427 3.73 45.93 8.61
CA ASP A 427 3.84 44.54 9.04
C ASP A 427 2.45 43.86 9.03
N PRO A 428 2.28 42.72 8.34
CA PRO A 428 1.00 42.02 8.29
C PRO A 428 0.65 41.34 9.63
N GLY A 429 -0.60 40.91 9.76
CA GLY A 429 -1.00 39.91 10.73
C GLY A 429 -0.69 38.49 10.23
N PHE A 430 -1.09 37.50 11.00
CA PHE A 430 -0.82 36.09 10.71
C PHE A 430 -1.57 35.63 9.45
N ALA A 431 -0.87 35.05 8.48
CA ALA A 431 -1.49 34.56 7.25
C ALA A 431 -2.42 33.37 7.54
N GLY A 432 -3.65 33.44 7.01
CA GLY A 432 -4.70 32.45 7.30
C GLY A 432 -5.29 32.54 8.71
N GLY A 433 -4.87 33.49 9.56
CA GLY A 433 -5.31 33.58 10.95
C GLY A 433 -6.83 33.74 11.09
N TRP A 434 -7.49 32.72 11.64
CA TRP A 434 -8.94 32.70 11.87
C TRP A 434 -9.32 33.05 13.32
N LEU A 435 -8.54 32.55 14.28
CA LEU A 435 -8.72 32.87 15.70
C LEU A 435 -7.36 32.96 16.40
N GLY A 436 -7.12 34.04 17.14
CA GLY A 436 -5.88 34.29 17.89
C GLY A 436 -6.15 34.59 19.36
N ILE A 437 -5.68 33.72 20.25
CA ILE A 437 -5.90 33.78 21.70
C ILE A 437 -4.58 34.18 22.36
N GLY A 438 -4.46 35.45 22.75
CA GLY A 438 -3.26 36.02 23.33
C GLY A 438 -3.20 35.91 24.85
N LEU A 439 -2.12 35.33 25.37
CA LEU A 439 -1.71 35.44 26.77
C LEU A 439 -0.83 36.69 26.89
N ASP A 440 -1.40 37.81 27.32
CA ASP A 440 -0.83 39.15 27.13
C ASP A 440 -0.37 39.78 28.47
N GLU A 441 0.93 39.82 28.66
CA GLU A 441 1.57 40.36 29.87
C GLU A 441 1.57 41.88 29.86
N TYR A 442 1.92 42.48 28.71
CA TYR A 442 2.02 43.93 28.57
C TYR A 442 0.65 44.60 28.35
N GLY A 443 -0.33 43.87 27.85
CA GLY A 443 -1.72 44.29 27.70
C GLY A 443 -2.06 45.00 26.39
N ASN A 444 -1.20 44.96 25.37
CA ASN A 444 -1.45 45.66 24.11
C ASN A 444 -2.26 44.85 23.09
N PHE A 445 -2.42 43.55 23.25
CA PHE A 445 -3.22 42.70 22.37
C PHE A 445 -4.71 43.07 22.42
N SER A 446 -5.23 43.54 23.55
CA SER A 446 -6.59 44.10 23.69
C SER A 446 -6.75 45.56 23.20
N ASN A 447 -5.67 46.22 22.76
CA ASN A 447 -5.64 47.65 22.52
C ASN A 447 -5.92 48.01 21.03
N PRO A 448 -6.93 48.86 20.70
CA PRO A 448 -7.19 49.36 19.34
C PRO A 448 -6.16 50.42 18.90
N SER A 449 -4.88 50.06 18.92
CA SER A 449 -3.76 50.91 18.55
C SER A 449 -2.83 50.20 17.58
N GLU A 450 -1.94 50.94 16.93
CA GLU A 450 -0.98 50.43 15.94
C GLU A 450 -1.65 49.71 14.75
N GLY A 451 -2.93 49.96 14.45
CA GLY A 451 -3.66 49.35 13.31
C GLY A 451 -4.61 48.20 13.66
N ARG A 452 -4.50 47.62 14.87
CA ARG A 452 -5.44 46.60 15.37
C ARG A 452 -6.87 47.15 15.49
N GLN A 453 -7.85 46.30 15.21
CA GLN A 453 -9.26 46.67 15.19
C GLN A 453 -9.97 46.27 16.51
N GLY A 454 -10.76 47.19 17.07
CA GLY A 454 -11.55 46.95 18.29
C GLY A 454 -10.76 46.69 19.58
N GLY A 455 -11.51 46.56 20.68
CA GLY A 455 -11.00 46.21 22.01
C GLY A 455 -11.09 47.33 23.05
N PRO A 456 -11.05 46.99 24.36
CA PRO A 456 -11.29 47.90 25.47
C PRO A 456 -10.14 48.89 25.75
N GLY A 457 -8.98 48.75 25.11
CA GLY A 457 -7.76 49.49 25.43
C GLY A 457 -6.68 48.57 25.98
N ARG A 458 -5.64 49.15 26.59
CA ARG A 458 -4.52 48.36 27.12
C ARG A 458 -4.86 47.71 28.47
N ILE A 459 -5.01 46.38 28.51
CA ILE A 459 -5.26 45.61 29.75
C ILE A 459 -4.08 44.67 30.05
N GLN A 460 -3.20 45.08 30.96
CA GLN A 460 -2.06 44.27 31.41
C GLN A 460 -2.48 42.94 32.01
N GLN A 461 -1.66 41.91 31.83
CA GLN A 461 -1.83 40.58 32.45
C GLN A 461 -3.22 40.00 32.17
N SER A 462 -3.60 39.94 30.90
CA SER A 462 -4.93 39.50 30.45
C SER A 462 -4.86 38.33 29.46
N VAL A 463 -5.99 37.66 29.27
CA VAL A 463 -6.22 36.84 28.09
C VAL A 463 -7.16 37.61 27.18
N SER A 464 -6.93 37.59 25.87
CA SER A 464 -7.76 38.29 24.89
C SER A 464 -7.81 37.54 23.58
N ILE A 465 -8.98 37.54 22.94
CA ILE A 465 -9.29 36.78 21.74
C ILE A 465 -9.53 37.75 20.59
N ARG A 466 -8.88 37.49 19.46
CA ARG A 466 -9.06 38.20 18.19
C ARG A 466 -9.55 37.25 17.11
N GLY A 467 -10.50 37.74 16.32
CA GLY A 467 -11.08 37.05 15.18
C GLY A 467 -10.20 37.05 13.94
N SER A 468 -10.79 36.66 12.82
CA SER A 468 -10.10 36.41 11.54
C SER A 468 -9.51 37.65 10.89
N GLY A 469 -8.44 37.50 10.12
CA GLY A 469 -7.86 38.60 9.34
C GLY A 469 -6.90 38.15 8.24
N SER A 470 -6.53 39.11 7.38
CA SER A 470 -5.54 38.91 6.32
C SER A 470 -4.75 40.20 6.07
N GLY A 471 -3.42 40.07 5.96
CA GLY A 471 -2.51 41.19 5.72
C GLY A 471 -2.67 42.30 6.76
N ALA A 472 -3.13 43.48 6.33
CA ALA A 472 -3.36 44.64 7.19
C ALA A 472 -4.82 44.77 7.72
N SER A 473 -5.73 43.85 7.40
CA SER A 473 -7.18 43.99 7.63
C SER A 473 -7.75 42.84 8.46
N GLY A 474 -8.84 43.11 9.20
CA GLY A 474 -9.43 42.17 10.14
C GLY A 474 -8.68 42.13 11.47
N TYR A 475 -8.54 40.93 12.05
CA TYR A 475 -7.96 40.65 13.37
C TYR A 475 -8.68 41.40 14.50
N LYS A 476 -10.02 41.52 14.41
CA LYS A 476 -10.87 42.28 15.33
C LYS A 476 -10.88 41.66 16.72
N TYR A 477 -10.82 42.47 17.78
CA TYR A 477 -11.02 42.00 19.16
C TYR A 477 -12.45 41.49 19.34
N LEU A 478 -12.59 40.28 19.90
CA LEU A 478 -13.88 39.65 20.20
C LEU A 478 -14.19 39.74 21.70
N GLU A 479 -13.36 39.11 22.54
CA GLU A 479 -13.58 39.01 23.99
C GLU A 479 -12.24 38.97 24.77
N GLY A 480 -12.25 39.23 26.08
CA GLY A 480 -11.04 39.21 26.91
C GLY A 480 -11.24 39.65 28.35
N THR A 481 -10.28 39.31 29.20
CA THR A 481 -10.38 39.50 30.65
C THR A 481 -10.06 40.93 31.09
N THR A 482 -10.58 41.37 32.24
CA THR A 482 -10.31 42.72 32.80
C THR A 482 -8.97 42.86 33.52
N GLY A 483 -8.02 41.93 33.27
CA GLY A 483 -6.75 41.79 33.97
C GLY A 483 -6.82 40.77 35.11
N LEU A 484 -5.79 39.95 35.24
CA LEU A 484 -5.78 38.74 36.06
C LEU A 484 -4.98 38.88 37.36
N THR A 485 -5.36 38.12 38.38
CA THR A 485 -4.59 37.97 39.63
C THR A 485 -4.74 36.53 40.13
N PRO A 486 -3.66 35.71 40.15
CA PRO A 486 -2.30 35.99 39.66
C PRO A 486 -2.26 36.43 38.19
N GLY A 487 -1.25 37.25 37.86
CA GLY A 487 -1.03 37.71 36.49
C GLY A 487 -0.57 36.58 35.56
N VAL A 488 -0.54 36.84 34.26
CA VAL A 488 -0.04 35.90 33.24
C VAL A 488 1.43 35.54 33.52
N ASP A 489 2.25 36.52 33.88
CA ASP A 489 3.69 36.37 34.20
C ASP A 489 4.01 35.96 35.65
N SER A 490 2.99 35.72 36.48
CA SER A 490 3.18 35.40 37.90
C SER A 490 3.67 33.96 38.15
N THR A 491 4.13 33.28 37.10
CA THR A 491 4.63 31.90 37.08
C THR A 491 6.11 31.79 37.47
N GLY A 492 6.91 32.74 36.98
CA GLY A 492 8.36 32.64 37.01
C GLY A 492 8.85 31.42 36.20
N ALA A 493 10.03 30.91 36.54
CA ALA A 493 10.63 29.76 35.84
C ALA A 493 10.21 28.38 36.38
N SER A 494 9.31 28.31 37.37
CA SER A 494 9.12 27.09 38.18
C SER A 494 7.70 26.80 38.69
N ASN A 495 6.75 27.73 38.58
CA ASN A 495 5.35 27.47 38.94
C ASN A 495 4.50 27.83 37.72
N PRO A 496 4.27 26.89 36.78
CA PRO A 496 3.48 27.19 35.59
C PRO A 496 2.05 27.55 35.96
N HIS A 497 1.35 28.20 35.03
CA HIS A 497 -0.11 28.18 34.99
C HIS A 497 -0.52 27.26 33.85
N ARG A 498 -1.36 26.26 34.13
CA ARG A 498 -1.90 25.39 33.08
C ARG A 498 -3.11 26.08 32.46
N TYR A 499 -3.10 26.28 31.16
CA TYR A 499 -4.24 26.82 30.42
C TYR A 499 -5.00 25.67 29.74
N ARG A 500 -6.32 25.84 29.62
CA ARG A 500 -7.18 25.00 28.77
C ARG A 500 -8.00 25.92 27.87
N ILE A 501 -7.98 25.64 26.59
CA ILE A 501 -8.71 26.36 25.54
C ILE A 501 -9.62 25.36 24.86
N THR A 502 -10.90 25.66 24.78
CA THR A 502 -11.89 24.83 24.09
C THR A 502 -12.48 25.59 22.91
N VAL A 503 -12.58 24.94 21.76
CA VAL A 503 -13.29 25.39 20.57
C VAL A 503 -14.24 24.28 20.15
N ASP A 504 -15.55 24.51 20.28
CA ASP A 504 -16.61 23.55 19.93
C ASP A 504 -17.41 24.08 18.72
N SER A 505 -17.33 23.35 17.61
CA SER A 505 -18.02 23.63 16.35
C SER A 505 -19.04 22.55 15.97
N ARG A 506 -19.41 21.66 16.91
CA ARG A 506 -20.41 20.60 16.70
C ARG A 506 -21.81 21.14 16.38
N SER A 507 -22.11 22.37 16.81
CA SER A 507 -23.38 23.04 16.53
C SER A 507 -23.29 23.84 15.23
N ALA A 508 -24.00 23.40 14.20
CA ALA A 508 -24.02 24.05 12.89
C ALA A 508 -24.29 25.57 12.97
N GLY A 509 -23.40 26.37 12.40
CA GLY A 509 -23.47 27.85 12.46
C GLY A 509 -23.02 28.47 13.77
N GLN A 510 -22.40 27.70 14.68
CA GLN A 510 -21.78 28.19 15.90
C GLN A 510 -20.33 27.69 16.00
N ALA A 511 -19.48 28.49 16.64
CA ALA A 511 -18.17 28.05 17.12
C ALA A 511 -17.98 28.64 18.52
N MET A 512 -18.20 27.82 19.54
CA MET A 512 -18.16 28.23 20.95
C MET A 512 -16.71 28.16 21.44
N VAL A 513 -16.20 29.28 21.96
CA VAL A 513 -14.82 29.39 22.46
C VAL A 513 -14.81 29.77 23.93
N SER A 514 -14.01 29.06 24.73
CA SER A 514 -13.77 29.37 26.14
C SER A 514 -12.28 29.24 26.49
N VAL A 515 -11.88 29.89 27.59
CA VAL A 515 -10.52 29.77 28.14
C VAL A 515 -10.58 29.63 29.65
N GLU A 516 -9.86 28.64 30.17
CA GLU A 516 -9.72 28.33 31.58
C GLU A 516 -8.24 28.29 31.99
N ARG A 517 -7.97 28.41 33.29
CA ARG A 517 -6.62 28.37 33.84
C ARG A 517 -6.57 27.77 35.25
N ASP A 518 -5.69 26.81 35.49
CA ASP A 518 -5.24 26.42 36.84
C ASP A 518 -3.95 27.19 37.19
N THR A 519 -3.83 27.64 38.43
CA THR A 519 -2.66 28.37 38.95
C THR A 519 -1.87 27.57 40.00
N GLY A 520 -2.14 26.28 40.18
CA GLY A 520 -1.54 25.42 41.20
C GLY A 520 -2.04 25.72 42.62
N SER A 521 -3.14 26.46 42.73
CA SER A 521 -3.84 26.83 43.98
C SER A 521 -4.51 25.64 44.67
N GLY A 522 -4.78 24.56 43.91
CA GLY A 522 -5.59 23.43 44.34
C GLY A 522 -7.11 23.63 44.17
N SER A 523 -7.54 24.69 43.48
CA SER A 523 -8.94 24.85 43.03
C SER A 523 -9.25 24.14 41.70
N GLY A 524 -8.24 23.74 40.93
CA GLY A 524 -8.40 23.23 39.57
C GLY A 524 -8.47 24.36 38.54
N PHE A 525 -9.03 24.07 37.36
CA PHE A 525 -9.26 25.07 36.33
C PHE A 525 -10.32 26.10 36.76
N GLU A 526 -9.99 27.39 36.62
CA GLU A 526 -10.88 28.52 36.81
C GLU A 526 -11.21 29.15 35.44
N MET A 527 -12.49 29.38 35.15
CA MET A 527 -12.94 29.97 33.90
C MET A 527 -12.52 31.45 33.81
N LEU A 528 -11.78 31.79 32.75
CA LEU A 528 -11.28 33.14 32.49
C LEU A 528 -12.15 33.86 31.46
N ILE A 529 -12.60 33.14 30.44
CA ILE A 529 -13.52 33.59 29.40
C ILE A 529 -14.59 32.51 29.28
N ASP A 530 -15.83 32.88 29.62
CA ASP A 530 -17.01 32.00 29.50
C ASP A 530 -17.26 31.63 28.02
N PRO A 531 -17.83 30.45 27.72
CA PRO A 531 -18.14 30.04 26.35
C PRO A 531 -18.99 31.07 25.60
N PHE A 532 -18.49 31.59 24.47
CA PHE A 532 -19.24 32.47 23.57
C PHE A 532 -19.05 32.07 22.11
N ASN A 533 -20.05 32.34 21.27
CA ASN A 533 -20.00 32.04 19.85
C ASN A 533 -19.19 33.10 19.10
N VAL A 534 -18.02 32.76 18.55
CA VAL A 534 -17.21 33.72 17.77
C VAL A 534 -17.88 34.13 16.46
N LEU A 535 -18.74 33.27 15.89
CA LEU A 535 -19.52 33.56 14.67
C LEU A 535 -20.70 34.53 14.92
N ALA A 536 -20.93 34.95 16.17
CA ALA A 536 -21.90 36.01 16.47
C ALA A 536 -21.42 37.41 16.02
N ASP A 537 -20.11 37.57 15.77
CA ASP A 537 -19.56 38.79 15.18
C ASP A 537 -19.61 38.72 13.64
N ALA A 538 -20.27 39.67 13.00
CA ALA A 538 -20.46 39.70 11.54
C ALA A 538 -19.17 39.93 10.73
N ASP A 539 -18.06 40.33 11.37
CA ASP A 539 -16.74 40.46 10.74
C ASP A 539 -15.88 39.19 10.90
N GLN A 540 -16.37 38.16 11.59
CA GLN A 540 -15.70 36.85 11.72
C GLN A 540 -15.98 35.99 10.47
N ALA A 541 -14.93 35.44 9.88
CA ALA A 541 -15.04 34.48 8.78
C ALA A 541 -15.72 33.18 9.25
N ALA A 542 -16.39 32.48 8.33
CA ALA A 542 -16.89 31.13 8.57
C ALA A 542 -15.75 30.20 9.04
N VAL A 543 -16.10 29.13 9.73
CA VAL A 543 -15.17 28.09 10.17
C VAL A 543 -14.49 27.47 8.92
N PRO A 544 -13.15 27.50 8.80
CA PRO A 544 -12.39 26.80 7.77
C PRO A 544 -12.71 25.30 7.72
N GLU A 545 -12.48 24.68 6.56
CA GLU A 545 -12.65 23.22 6.41
C GLU A 545 -11.68 22.45 7.30
N ASN A 546 -10.41 22.87 7.32
CA ASN A 546 -9.38 22.37 8.22
C ASN A 546 -8.61 23.53 8.84
N PHE A 547 -8.25 23.40 10.12
CA PHE A 547 -7.32 24.29 10.81
C PHE A 547 -5.91 23.69 10.89
N LEU A 548 -4.92 24.58 10.87
CA LEU A 548 -3.59 24.35 11.43
C LEU A 548 -3.45 25.10 12.75
N LEU A 549 -2.84 24.45 13.74
CA LEU A 549 -2.51 25.05 15.04
C LEU A 549 -1.10 25.65 15.01
N SER A 550 -0.99 26.95 15.29
CA SER A 550 0.30 27.62 15.47
C SER A 550 0.39 28.29 16.85
N LEU A 551 1.56 28.16 17.49
CA LEU A 551 1.96 28.94 18.66
C LEU A 551 2.84 30.08 18.18
N THR A 552 2.60 31.30 18.64
CA THR A 552 3.44 32.47 18.34
C THR A 552 4.05 33.07 19.59
N GLY A 553 5.32 33.45 19.53
CA GLY A 553 6.04 34.11 20.62
C GLY A 553 6.41 35.54 20.25
N SER A 554 6.24 36.50 21.17
CA SER A 554 6.46 37.90 20.85
C SER A 554 7.08 38.73 21.98
N THR A 555 8.03 39.60 21.60
CA THR A 555 8.58 40.66 22.46
C THR A 555 8.71 41.98 21.70
N GLY A 556 8.90 43.07 22.44
CA GLY A 556 8.92 44.44 21.90
C GLY A 556 9.99 45.29 22.59
N GLY A 557 9.59 46.45 23.10
CA GLY A 557 10.45 47.32 23.91
C GLY A 557 10.72 46.78 25.31
N SER A 558 9.74 46.04 25.86
CA SER A 558 9.90 45.12 26.99
C SER A 558 9.99 43.67 26.46
N ASN A 559 10.36 42.73 27.30
CA ASN A 559 10.59 41.33 26.93
C ASN A 559 10.40 40.37 28.12
N ASN A 560 10.31 39.08 27.84
CA ASN A 560 10.39 37.95 28.77
C ASN A 560 10.79 36.72 27.95
N ILE A 561 11.34 35.71 28.63
CA ILE A 561 11.40 34.34 28.12
C ILE A 561 9.98 33.79 28.25
N HIS A 562 9.38 33.35 27.14
CA HIS A 562 8.12 32.63 27.15
C HIS A 562 8.39 31.16 26.80
N GLU A 563 7.95 30.26 27.66
CA GLU A 563 8.13 28.82 27.55
C GLU A 563 6.80 28.08 27.77
N LEU A 564 6.63 26.95 27.07
CA LEU A 564 5.51 26.03 27.20
C LEU A 564 6.03 24.63 27.53
N ASP A 565 5.22 23.86 28.24
CA ASP A 565 5.49 22.47 28.64
C ASP A 565 4.18 21.67 28.72
N ASP A 566 4.26 20.35 28.84
CA ASP A 566 3.11 19.42 28.96
C ASP A 566 1.94 19.76 27.99
N LEU A 567 2.25 19.95 26.70
CA LEU A 567 1.26 20.32 25.68
C LEU A 567 0.41 19.11 25.29
N GLU A 568 -0.90 19.31 25.21
CA GLU A 568 -1.86 18.29 24.81
C GLU A 568 -2.97 18.93 23.96
N LEU A 569 -3.11 18.48 22.71
CA LEU A 569 -4.19 18.85 21.79
C LEU A 569 -5.08 17.63 21.57
N CYS A 570 -6.28 17.64 22.11
CA CYS A 570 -7.30 16.62 21.89
C CYS A 570 -8.41 17.15 20.97
N ALA A 571 -8.87 16.34 20.02
CA ALA A 571 -10.05 16.66 19.21
C ALA A 571 -10.87 15.42 18.84
N LEU A 572 -12.17 15.57 18.53
CA LEU A 572 -12.97 14.45 18.00
C LEU A 572 -12.40 13.93 16.68
N GLN A 573 -11.87 14.83 15.86
CA GLN A 573 -11.08 14.51 14.68
C GLN A 573 -9.75 15.27 14.70
N LEU A 574 -8.64 14.55 14.56
CA LEU A 574 -7.28 15.08 14.47
C LEU A 574 -6.49 14.23 13.47
N ASN A 575 -6.16 14.80 12.32
CA ASN A 575 -5.57 14.10 11.19
C ASN A 575 -4.06 14.35 11.10
N PRO A 576 -3.24 13.37 10.67
CA PRO A 576 -1.88 13.64 10.24
C PRO A 576 -1.89 14.54 9.00
N ILE A 577 -0.93 15.48 8.89
CA ILE A 577 -0.90 16.47 7.80
C ILE A 577 -0.61 15.88 6.40
N GLY A 578 -0.14 14.63 6.34
CA GLY A 578 0.21 13.96 5.10
C GLY A 578 1.54 14.43 4.48
N GLU A 579 1.75 14.08 3.21
CA GLU A 579 2.83 14.64 2.40
C GLU A 579 2.47 16.08 2.00
N GLN A 580 3.43 16.99 2.11
CA GLN A 580 3.23 18.41 1.84
C GLN A 580 4.12 18.90 0.69
N VAL A 581 3.69 19.95 0.00
CA VAL A 581 4.56 20.73 -0.89
C VAL A 581 5.55 21.49 -0.02
N ASP A 582 6.86 21.35 -0.25
CA ASP A 582 7.88 22.07 0.55
C ASP A 582 7.82 23.58 0.31
N HIS A 583 7.75 23.98 -0.96
CA HIS A 583 7.47 25.34 -1.41
C HIS A 583 7.05 25.34 -2.89
N PHE A 584 6.63 26.50 -3.40
CA PHE A 584 6.33 26.70 -4.82
C PHE A 584 7.40 27.56 -5.50
N GLU A 585 7.66 27.26 -6.77
CA GLU A 585 8.48 28.11 -7.63
C GLU A 585 7.71 28.56 -8.87
N ILE A 586 7.71 29.85 -9.18
CA ILE A 586 7.08 30.40 -10.39
C ILE A 586 8.17 30.81 -11.40
N VAL A 587 8.19 30.16 -12.56
CA VAL A 587 9.11 30.44 -13.66
C VAL A 587 8.43 31.40 -14.66
N HIS A 588 9.10 32.50 -14.98
CA HIS A 588 8.65 33.49 -15.95
C HIS A 588 9.82 34.12 -16.72
N ASP A 589 9.54 34.66 -17.91
CA ASP A 589 10.54 35.24 -18.81
C ASP A 589 11.02 36.65 -18.38
N GLY A 590 10.26 37.31 -17.51
CA GLY A 590 10.49 38.66 -16.98
C GLY A 590 9.78 39.80 -17.72
N VAL A 591 8.96 39.52 -18.75
CA VAL A 591 8.39 40.55 -19.64
C VAL A 591 6.91 40.32 -19.91
N ALA A 592 6.04 41.00 -19.17
CA ALA A 592 4.61 41.00 -19.45
C ALA A 592 4.18 42.25 -20.25
N LEU A 593 3.11 42.15 -21.04
CA LEU A 593 2.54 43.29 -21.80
C LEU A 593 1.12 43.62 -21.36
N THR A 594 0.78 44.90 -21.25
CA THR A 594 -0.53 45.34 -20.73
C THR A 594 -1.71 45.02 -21.65
N CYS A 595 -1.45 44.60 -22.88
CA CYS A 595 -2.45 44.37 -23.92
C CYS A 595 -2.71 42.87 -24.23
N GLN A 596 -2.01 41.95 -23.57
CA GLN A 596 -2.22 40.49 -23.68
C GLN A 596 -1.96 39.80 -22.33
N PRO A 597 -2.52 38.59 -22.06
CA PRO A 597 -2.13 37.80 -20.90
C PRO A 597 -0.69 37.28 -21.02
N GLU A 598 0.02 37.22 -19.89
CA GLU A 598 1.35 36.61 -19.76
C GLU A 598 1.25 35.23 -19.09
N THR A 599 2.01 34.23 -19.51
CA THR A 599 1.88 32.84 -19.01
C THR A 599 3.09 32.39 -18.22
N VAL A 600 2.87 32.08 -16.94
CA VAL A 600 3.91 31.58 -16.03
C VAL A 600 3.76 30.08 -15.83
N THR A 601 4.89 29.40 -15.55
CA THR A 601 4.91 28.00 -15.14
C THR A 601 5.10 27.92 -13.63
N ILE A 602 4.37 27.04 -12.96
CA ILE A 602 4.41 26.86 -11.50
C ILE A 602 4.92 25.45 -11.21
N ARG A 603 6.00 25.33 -10.44
CA ARG A 603 6.55 24.09 -9.89
C ARG A 603 6.05 23.90 -8.45
N ALA A 604 5.61 22.69 -8.11
CA ALA A 604 5.40 22.27 -6.73
C ALA A 604 6.62 21.45 -6.29
N CYS A 605 7.44 21.98 -5.38
CA CYS A 605 8.69 21.33 -4.96
C CYS A 605 8.42 20.36 -3.81
N ALA A 606 8.97 19.15 -3.87
CA ALA A 606 8.93 18.19 -2.77
C ALA A 606 10.10 18.39 -1.78
N ASN A 607 11.13 19.15 -2.17
CA ASN A 607 12.31 19.38 -1.36
C ASN A 607 12.85 20.82 -1.49
N ALA A 608 13.75 21.21 -0.58
CA ALA A 608 14.16 22.60 -0.37
C ALA A 608 15.09 23.19 -1.47
N ASP A 609 15.59 22.38 -2.39
CA ASP A 609 16.34 22.84 -3.58
C ASP A 609 15.59 22.58 -4.91
N CYS A 610 14.32 22.16 -4.81
CA CYS A 610 13.42 21.80 -5.91
C CYS A 610 14.01 20.79 -6.91
N SER A 611 14.97 19.96 -6.49
CA SER A 611 15.48 18.85 -7.32
C SER A 611 14.47 17.71 -7.46
N ASP A 612 13.54 17.59 -6.50
CA ASP A 612 12.40 16.67 -6.54
C ASP A 612 11.09 17.48 -6.60
N LEU A 613 10.15 17.07 -7.46
CA LEU A 613 8.82 17.70 -7.57
C LEU A 613 7.73 16.89 -6.87
N PHE A 614 6.76 17.58 -6.30
CA PHE A 614 5.56 16.99 -5.71
C PHE A 614 4.60 16.58 -6.83
N THR A 615 4.54 15.28 -7.14
CA THR A 615 3.87 14.78 -8.36
C THR A 615 2.38 14.45 -8.22
N ASP A 616 1.89 14.26 -6.99
CA ASP A 616 0.47 14.10 -6.72
C ASP A 616 -0.32 15.40 -7.03
N PRO A 617 -1.65 15.33 -7.24
CA PRO A 617 -2.45 16.51 -7.58
C PRO A 617 -2.41 17.57 -6.48
N VAL A 618 -2.15 18.83 -6.87
CA VAL A 618 -2.16 20.00 -5.97
C VAL A 618 -3.10 21.07 -6.54
N GLU A 619 -3.98 21.63 -5.72
CA GLU A 619 -4.67 22.89 -6.04
C GLU A 619 -3.93 24.05 -5.37
N ALA A 620 -3.28 24.90 -6.17
CA ALA A 620 -2.49 26.04 -5.72
C ALA A 620 -3.28 27.35 -5.89
N THR A 621 -3.31 28.19 -4.85
CA THR A 621 -4.00 29.49 -4.88
C THR A 621 -3.00 30.62 -5.10
N LEU A 622 -3.16 31.36 -6.19
CA LEU A 622 -2.25 32.41 -6.66
C LEU A 622 -2.65 33.81 -6.17
N SER A 623 -1.63 34.65 -6.04
CA SER A 623 -1.69 36.11 -5.89
C SER A 623 -1.04 36.77 -7.11
N PRO A 624 -1.54 37.92 -7.62
CA PRO A 624 -2.72 38.65 -7.15
C PRO A 624 -4.02 37.84 -7.34
N THR A 625 -5.05 38.10 -6.54
CA THR A 625 -6.34 37.38 -6.67
C THR A 625 -7.07 37.70 -7.98
N ASP A 626 -6.89 38.92 -8.50
CA ASP A 626 -7.46 39.38 -9.76
C ASP A 626 -6.47 39.27 -10.93
N GLY A 627 -6.96 38.99 -12.13
CA GLY A 627 -6.19 39.04 -13.38
C GLY A 627 -5.86 37.66 -13.99
N TRP A 628 -5.91 36.58 -13.22
CA TRP A 628 -5.67 35.23 -13.73
C TRP A 628 -6.80 34.75 -14.65
N VAL A 629 -6.45 34.31 -15.86
CA VAL A 629 -7.37 33.81 -16.88
C VAL A 629 -7.91 32.44 -16.46
N GLY A 630 -9.18 32.41 -16.05
CA GLY A 630 -9.85 31.20 -15.53
C GLY A 630 -10.06 31.20 -14.02
N GLY A 631 -9.46 32.15 -13.30
CA GLY A 631 -9.45 32.22 -11.84
C GLY A 631 -8.05 32.02 -11.27
N ASN A 632 -7.86 32.35 -10.00
CA ASN A 632 -6.55 32.31 -9.33
C ASN A 632 -6.27 30.97 -8.62
N VAL A 633 -7.08 29.93 -8.81
CA VAL A 633 -6.81 28.58 -8.30
C VAL A 633 -6.42 27.69 -9.48
N VAL A 634 -5.27 27.02 -9.37
CA VAL A 634 -4.65 26.27 -10.46
C VAL A 634 -4.36 24.83 -10.01
N SER A 635 -4.88 23.87 -10.76
CA SER A 635 -4.59 22.46 -10.56
C SER A 635 -3.25 22.09 -11.21
N ILE A 636 -2.32 21.58 -10.40
CA ILE A 636 -0.99 21.09 -10.76
C ILE A 636 -1.02 19.56 -10.68
N SER A 637 -0.39 18.87 -11.62
CA SER A 637 -0.28 17.40 -11.61
C SER A 637 1.02 16.97 -12.26
N GLY A 638 1.75 16.04 -11.64
CA GLY A 638 3.11 15.69 -12.10
C GLY A 638 4.13 16.80 -11.83
N GLY A 639 3.92 17.61 -10.78
CA GLY A 639 4.90 18.60 -10.30
C GLY A 639 4.89 19.96 -11.00
N THR A 640 4.21 20.10 -12.13
CA THR A 640 4.17 21.37 -12.89
C THR A 640 2.76 21.74 -13.38
N GLY A 641 2.50 23.04 -13.49
CA GLY A 641 1.28 23.60 -14.05
C GLY A 641 1.56 24.97 -14.70
N GLN A 642 0.56 25.53 -15.38
CA GLN A 642 0.66 26.84 -16.03
C GLN A 642 -0.54 27.73 -15.70
N ALA A 643 -0.30 29.03 -15.64
CA ALA A 643 -1.32 30.03 -15.37
C ALA A 643 -1.07 31.31 -16.18
N SER A 644 -2.10 31.92 -16.74
CA SER A 644 -1.97 33.17 -17.50
C SER A 644 -2.52 34.36 -16.73
N LEU A 645 -1.71 35.39 -16.50
CA LEU A 645 -2.04 36.63 -15.79
C LEU A 645 -2.24 37.78 -16.79
N GLN A 646 -3.37 38.46 -16.73
CA GLN A 646 -3.63 39.67 -17.51
C GLN A 646 -3.76 40.90 -16.61
N ASN A 647 -2.87 41.88 -16.78
CA ASN A 647 -2.95 43.19 -16.12
C ASN A 647 -2.89 44.32 -17.16
N THR A 648 -3.97 45.10 -17.30
CA THR A 648 -4.08 46.23 -18.24
C THR A 648 -3.52 47.55 -17.69
N THR A 649 -2.59 47.52 -16.73
CA THR A 649 -1.95 48.71 -16.17
C THR A 649 -0.44 48.50 -16.09
N ALA A 650 0.33 49.38 -16.75
CA ALA A 650 1.78 49.28 -16.73
C ALA A 650 2.34 49.49 -15.33
N GLY A 651 3.27 48.64 -14.93
CA GLY A 651 3.82 48.58 -13.58
C GLY A 651 4.13 47.16 -13.14
N ASP A 652 4.64 47.05 -11.92
CA ASP A 652 5.13 45.81 -11.34
C ASP A 652 4.01 45.06 -10.60
N VAL A 653 3.93 43.74 -10.81
CA VAL A 653 3.00 42.84 -10.12
C VAL A 653 3.78 41.79 -9.34
N GLU A 654 3.46 41.63 -8.06
CA GLU A 654 4.05 40.62 -7.18
C GLU A 654 3.28 39.30 -7.31
N LEU A 655 3.97 38.24 -7.71
CA LEU A 655 3.46 36.88 -7.86
C LEU A 655 3.70 36.09 -6.57
N ASP A 656 2.72 35.32 -6.12
CA ASP A 656 2.86 34.45 -4.95
C ASP A 656 1.87 33.28 -5.02
N VAL A 657 2.19 32.16 -4.37
CA VAL A 657 1.27 31.06 -4.07
C VAL A 657 0.93 31.13 -2.58
N ILE A 658 -0.22 31.72 -2.26
CA ILE A 658 -0.61 32.04 -0.88
C ILE A 658 -1.03 30.80 -0.07
N GLY A 659 -1.22 29.66 -0.71
CA GLY A 659 -1.49 28.37 -0.09
C GLY A 659 -2.03 27.34 -1.08
N SER A 660 -2.24 26.11 -0.61
CA SER A 660 -2.57 24.97 -1.48
C SER A 660 -3.31 23.83 -0.77
N GLN A 661 -3.77 22.86 -1.56
CA GLN A 661 -4.22 21.54 -1.10
C GLN A 661 -3.56 20.43 -1.94
N PRO A 662 -2.78 19.50 -1.35
CA PRO A 662 -2.35 19.45 0.04
C PRO A 662 -1.65 20.74 0.51
N SER A 663 -1.69 21.01 1.81
CA SER A 663 -1.12 22.22 2.37
C SER A 663 0.39 22.28 2.12
N ALA A 664 0.90 23.44 1.72
CA ALA A 664 2.33 23.68 1.67
C ALA A 664 2.89 23.68 3.10
N ARG A 665 4.16 23.29 3.26
CA ARG A 665 4.84 23.32 4.56
C ARG A 665 4.69 24.71 5.16
N PRO A 666 4.26 24.82 6.42
CA PRO A 666 4.11 26.13 7.06
C PRO A 666 5.39 26.94 6.93
N GLN A 667 5.26 28.26 6.85
CA GLN A 667 6.41 29.17 6.79
C GLN A 667 7.19 29.15 5.46
N SER A 668 6.81 28.30 4.49
CA SER A 668 7.33 28.34 3.12
C SER A 668 7.00 29.66 2.42
N VAL A 669 7.87 30.05 1.49
CA VAL A 669 7.72 31.27 0.67
C VAL A 669 7.81 30.88 -0.80
N THR A 670 7.02 31.53 -1.65
CA THR A 670 7.17 31.36 -3.10
C THR A 670 8.50 31.95 -3.54
N LEU A 671 9.23 31.21 -4.35
CA LEU A 671 10.41 31.70 -5.05
C LEU A 671 10.05 31.87 -6.53
N CYS A 672 10.72 32.77 -7.24
CA CYS A 672 10.50 32.89 -8.67
C CYS A 672 11.81 32.85 -9.46
N GLU A 673 11.73 32.24 -10.63
CA GLU A 673 12.83 32.07 -11.56
C GLU A 673 12.60 33.06 -12.72
N GLU A 674 13.17 34.27 -12.60
CA GLU A 674 13.15 35.25 -13.69
C GLU A 674 14.23 34.86 -14.69
N ALA A 675 13.82 34.48 -15.90
CA ALA A 675 14.68 34.28 -17.06
C ALA A 675 15.89 33.34 -16.88
N GLY A 676 15.73 32.23 -16.15
CA GLY A 676 16.81 31.29 -15.83
C GLY A 676 17.83 31.82 -14.80
N SER A 677 17.45 32.83 -14.01
CA SER A 677 18.18 33.22 -12.79
C SER A 677 17.92 32.22 -11.66
N ASN A 678 18.75 32.23 -10.61
CA ASN A 678 18.49 31.40 -9.44
C ASN A 678 17.16 31.80 -8.78
N PRO A 679 16.28 30.84 -8.43
CA PRO A 679 15.01 31.12 -7.76
C PRO A 679 15.16 32.00 -6.51
N SER A 680 14.34 33.05 -6.42
CA SER A 680 14.27 33.90 -5.22
C SER A 680 12.94 34.64 -5.13
N ALA A 681 12.49 34.95 -3.91
CA ALA A 681 11.29 35.78 -3.69
C ALA A 681 11.42 37.20 -4.28
N ALA A 682 12.66 37.72 -4.45
CA ALA A 682 12.89 39.04 -5.04
C ALA A 682 12.64 39.07 -6.56
N ASN A 683 12.68 37.91 -7.22
CA ASN A 683 12.39 37.77 -8.64
C ASN A 683 10.88 37.68 -8.93
N CYS A 684 10.04 37.50 -7.90
CA CYS A 684 8.58 37.35 -8.06
C CYS A 684 7.85 38.63 -8.49
N VAL A 685 8.56 39.57 -9.11
CA VAL A 685 8.05 40.85 -9.56
C VAL A 685 8.03 40.84 -11.09
N LEU A 686 6.84 40.68 -11.66
CA LEU A 686 6.61 40.68 -13.10
C LEU A 686 6.20 42.09 -13.57
N SER A 687 7.05 42.73 -14.36
CA SER A 687 6.78 44.08 -14.90
C SER A 687 5.90 44.02 -16.15
N PHE A 688 4.71 44.62 -16.09
CA PHE A 688 3.83 44.83 -17.24
C PHE A 688 4.17 46.14 -17.98
N LEU A 689 4.37 46.05 -19.30
CA LEU A 689 4.77 47.16 -20.18
C LEU A 689 3.72 47.47 -21.25
N ASP A 690 3.57 48.75 -21.62
CA ASP A 690 2.63 49.17 -22.68
C ASP A 690 3.13 48.91 -24.12
N ALA A 691 4.39 48.48 -24.31
CA ALA A 691 4.93 48.12 -25.62
C ALA A 691 6.04 47.05 -25.52
N GLY A 692 6.10 46.14 -26.49
CA GLY A 692 7.03 44.99 -26.48
C GLY A 692 7.12 44.21 -27.80
N LEU A 693 8.02 43.24 -27.83
CA LEU A 693 8.20 42.29 -28.92
C LEU A 693 7.55 40.95 -28.52
N ALA A 694 6.37 40.65 -29.07
CA ALA A 694 5.66 39.40 -28.77
C ALA A 694 5.98 38.33 -29.83
N PHE A 695 6.58 37.22 -29.41
CA PHE A 695 6.84 36.01 -30.19
C PHE A 695 6.61 34.76 -29.33
N ASP A 696 6.54 33.60 -29.98
CA ASP A 696 6.24 32.28 -29.39
C ASP A 696 7.02 31.26 -30.25
N ILE A 697 7.91 30.50 -29.62
CA ILE A 697 8.83 29.53 -30.23
C ILE A 697 8.34 28.13 -29.86
N PRO A 698 7.86 27.34 -30.83
CA PRO A 698 7.39 25.99 -30.54
C PRO A 698 8.53 25.09 -30.07
N ASP A 699 8.21 24.14 -29.18
CA ASP A 699 9.15 23.11 -28.75
C ASP A 699 9.81 22.39 -29.95
N MET A 700 11.14 22.31 -29.89
CA MET A 700 12.00 21.99 -31.01
C MET A 700 12.56 20.57 -30.94
N ILE A 701 12.95 20.04 -32.11
CA ILE A 701 13.88 18.91 -32.18
C ILE A 701 15.29 19.47 -32.40
N SER A 702 16.23 19.10 -31.53
CA SER A 702 17.61 19.58 -31.60
C SER A 702 18.21 19.47 -32.99
N HIS A 703 18.93 20.51 -33.43
CA HIS A 703 19.51 20.69 -34.76
C HIS A 703 18.54 20.87 -35.94
N ARG A 704 17.23 20.69 -35.74
CA ARG A 704 16.19 21.13 -36.69
C ARG A 704 16.07 22.65 -36.60
N GLU A 705 15.70 23.26 -37.72
CA GLU A 705 15.35 24.67 -37.82
C GLU A 705 13.82 24.78 -37.85
N GLU A 706 13.24 25.56 -36.94
CA GLU A 706 11.84 25.94 -37.00
C GLU A 706 11.73 27.30 -37.69
N GLN A 707 10.81 27.39 -38.66
CA GLN A 707 10.79 28.47 -39.65
C GLN A 707 9.54 29.33 -39.53
N SER A 708 9.64 30.59 -39.96
CA SER A 708 8.53 31.56 -39.97
C SER A 708 7.91 31.85 -38.58
N ILE A 709 8.73 31.89 -37.53
CA ILE A 709 8.32 32.33 -36.19
C ILE A 709 8.00 33.83 -36.25
N GLN A 710 6.82 34.23 -35.75
CA GLN A 710 6.31 35.60 -35.90
C GLN A 710 6.72 36.49 -34.72
N VAL A 711 7.62 37.44 -34.98
CA VAL A 711 7.97 38.52 -34.04
C VAL A 711 7.06 39.71 -34.31
N ARG A 712 6.21 40.05 -33.35
CA ARG A 712 5.24 41.16 -33.46
C ARG A 712 5.69 42.32 -32.59
N ALA A 713 5.93 43.48 -33.20
CA ALA A 713 6.18 44.72 -32.48
C ALA A 713 4.84 45.37 -32.11
N VAL A 714 4.44 45.26 -30.85
CA VAL A 714 3.12 45.70 -30.37
C VAL A 714 3.20 46.81 -29.34
N GLU A 715 2.20 47.68 -29.36
CA GLU A 715 1.89 48.64 -28.30
C GLU A 715 0.41 48.51 -27.91
N ARG A 716 0.07 48.91 -26.69
CA ARG A 716 -1.32 48.95 -26.23
C ARG A 716 -2.05 50.15 -26.84
N ASP A 717 -3.19 49.89 -27.46
CA ASP A 717 -4.13 50.96 -27.81
C ASP A 717 -4.83 51.52 -26.56
N ALA A 718 -4.77 52.84 -26.39
CA ALA A 718 -5.29 53.53 -25.21
C ALA A 718 -6.82 53.68 -25.18
N GLU A 719 -7.54 53.31 -26.25
CA GLU A 719 -9.02 53.31 -26.29
C GLU A 719 -9.64 51.91 -26.11
N THR A 720 -8.95 50.85 -26.53
CA THR A 720 -9.49 49.47 -26.56
C THR A 720 -8.71 48.45 -25.73
N ASP A 721 -7.55 48.83 -25.17
CA ASP A 721 -6.61 47.95 -24.45
C ASP A 721 -6.06 46.77 -25.28
N GLN A 722 -6.27 46.77 -26.60
CA GLN A 722 -5.77 45.73 -27.50
C GLN A 722 -4.33 45.99 -27.95
N CYS A 723 -3.57 44.92 -28.19
CA CYS A 723 -2.26 45.03 -28.82
C CYS A 723 -2.43 45.45 -30.28
N VAL A 724 -1.91 46.63 -30.64
CA VAL A 724 -1.86 47.17 -31.99
C VAL A 724 -0.41 47.25 -32.49
N PRO A 725 -0.16 47.30 -33.81
CA PRO A 725 1.20 47.36 -34.33
C PRO A 725 1.92 48.67 -33.97
N ALA A 726 3.02 48.59 -33.21
CA ALA A 726 3.88 49.73 -32.89
C ALA A 726 4.76 50.13 -34.08
N PHE A 727 5.14 49.15 -34.91
CA PHE A 727 5.86 49.34 -36.16
C PHE A 727 5.03 48.81 -37.32
N GLU A 728 5.08 49.44 -38.49
CA GLU A 728 4.47 48.90 -39.70
C GLU A 728 5.21 49.32 -40.96
N ASN A 729 5.53 48.36 -41.84
CA ASN A 729 6.27 48.55 -43.09
C ASN A 729 7.65 49.23 -42.92
N VAL A 730 8.40 48.86 -41.86
CA VAL A 730 9.71 49.46 -41.51
C VAL A 730 10.74 48.40 -41.10
N ASP A 731 12.01 48.71 -41.35
CA ASP A 731 13.14 47.96 -40.81
C ASP A 731 13.47 48.46 -39.39
N ARG A 732 13.83 47.54 -38.49
CA ARG A 732 14.29 47.81 -37.12
C ARG A 732 15.40 46.87 -36.71
N THR A 733 16.39 47.38 -36.00
CA THR A 733 17.48 46.57 -35.45
C THR A 733 17.14 46.12 -34.04
N VAL A 734 16.98 44.82 -33.85
CA VAL A 734 16.67 44.15 -32.58
C VAL A 734 17.91 43.40 -32.10
N GLY A 735 18.22 43.49 -30.80
CA GLY A 735 19.28 42.69 -30.19
C GLY A 735 18.73 41.38 -29.63
N PHE A 736 19.30 40.25 -30.02
CA PHE A 736 18.95 38.91 -29.54
C PHE A 736 20.05 38.28 -28.68
N TRP A 737 19.64 37.48 -27.70
CA TRP A 737 20.51 36.63 -26.90
C TRP A 737 19.77 35.35 -26.48
N SER A 738 20.50 34.31 -26.08
CA SER A 738 19.92 33.09 -25.52
C SER A 738 20.46 32.81 -24.12
N THR A 739 19.56 32.49 -23.19
CA THR A 739 19.90 32.07 -21.82
C THR A 739 19.58 30.58 -21.64
N TYR A 740 20.43 29.88 -20.91
CA TYR A 740 20.18 28.52 -20.47
C TYR A 740 19.36 28.52 -19.20
N ILE A 741 18.22 27.85 -19.20
CA ILE A 741 17.44 27.55 -17.99
C ILE A 741 17.92 26.18 -17.47
N ASP A 742 17.74 25.13 -18.28
CA ASP A 742 18.23 23.79 -17.97
C ASP A 742 18.99 23.17 -19.18
N PRO A 743 20.21 22.62 -18.99
CA PRO A 743 20.99 22.63 -17.76
C PRO A 743 21.66 24.00 -17.52
N ASP A 744 21.74 24.36 -16.24
CA ASP A 744 22.36 25.59 -15.74
C ASP A 744 23.87 25.68 -16.05
N SER A 745 24.53 26.74 -15.60
CA SER A 745 25.99 26.89 -15.75
C SER A 745 26.86 25.81 -15.09
N SER A 746 26.33 25.07 -14.11
CA SER A 746 27.05 24.04 -13.34
C SER A 746 26.86 22.63 -13.90
N GLY A 747 25.66 22.29 -14.39
CA GLY A 747 25.32 20.98 -14.96
C GLY A 747 25.73 20.78 -16.43
N ARG A 748 26.19 21.83 -17.12
CA ARG A 748 26.29 21.85 -18.59
C ARG A 748 27.69 21.49 -19.15
N PRO A 749 27.84 20.35 -19.87
CA PRO A 749 29.11 19.97 -20.51
C PRO A 749 29.44 20.77 -21.79
N ALA A 750 28.44 21.31 -22.51
CA ALA A 750 28.65 22.09 -23.72
C ALA A 750 27.74 23.33 -23.78
N SER A 751 28.32 24.53 -23.97
CA SER A 751 27.53 25.74 -24.28
C SER A 751 27.49 25.95 -25.79
N ARG A 752 26.36 25.62 -26.42
CA ARG A 752 26.09 25.84 -27.84
C ARG A 752 25.12 27.01 -28.01
N PRO A 753 25.33 27.93 -28.96
CA PRO A 753 24.42 29.08 -29.14
C PRO A 753 23.12 28.67 -29.83
N VAL A 754 22.02 29.37 -29.52
CA VAL A 754 20.87 29.45 -30.43
C VAL A 754 21.29 30.27 -31.66
N SER A 755 20.71 29.97 -32.83
CA SER A 755 20.82 30.83 -34.01
C SER A 755 19.46 31.34 -34.45
N VAL A 756 19.40 32.63 -34.80
CA VAL A 756 18.24 33.33 -35.38
C VAL A 756 18.63 33.77 -36.79
N ASP A 757 17.82 33.46 -37.79
CA ASP A 757 18.11 33.67 -39.23
C ASP A 757 19.49 33.14 -39.64
N GLY A 758 19.87 31.97 -39.11
CA GLY A 758 21.17 31.34 -39.32
C GLY A 758 22.37 32.06 -38.67
N THR A 759 22.13 33.09 -37.85
CA THR A 759 23.16 33.84 -37.12
C THR A 759 23.15 33.45 -35.64
N GLU A 760 24.29 32.97 -35.12
CA GLU A 760 24.46 32.64 -33.69
C GLU A 760 24.23 33.88 -32.80
N VAL A 761 23.31 33.79 -31.84
CA VAL A 761 23.00 34.87 -30.92
C VAL A 761 23.89 34.82 -29.67
N SER A 762 24.02 35.96 -29.00
CA SER A 762 24.87 36.12 -27.81
C SER A 762 24.37 35.28 -26.64
N GLY A 763 25.26 34.78 -25.79
CA GLY A 763 24.89 34.19 -24.50
C GLY A 763 24.65 35.21 -23.38
N SER A 764 24.43 36.50 -23.70
CA SER A 764 24.24 37.55 -22.69
C SER A 764 23.45 38.76 -23.19
N ALA A 765 22.39 39.11 -22.45
CA ALA A 765 21.61 40.34 -22.61
C ALA A 765 22.44 41.64 -22.54
N SER A 766 23.61 41.61 -21.88
CA SER A 766 24.50 42.77 -21.77
C SER A 766 25.26 43.12 -23.06
N SER A 767 25.29 42.19 -24.01
CA SER A 767 25.97 42.33 -25.31
C SER A 767 25.21 41.52 -26.37
N PRO A 768 23.97 41.90 -26.73
CA PRO A 768 23.12 41.11 -27.60
C PRO A 768 23.59 41.16 -29.07
N THR A 769 23.29 40.11 -29.84
CA THR A 769 23.56 40.06 -31.28
C THR A 769 22.52 40.89 -32.02
N LEU A 770 22.96 41.94 -32.71
CA LEU A 770 22.07 42.86 -33.43
C LEU A 770 21.69 42.30 -34.81
N LEU A 771 20.40 42.04 -35.01
CA LEU A 771 19.78 41.62 -36.28
C LEU A 771 18.81 42.69 -36.77
N THR A 772 18.62 42.82 -38.09
CA THR A 772 17.66 43.78 -38.66
C THR A 772 16.44 43.03 -39.14
N LEU A 773 15.31 43.24 -38.45
CA LEU A 773 14.02 42.65 -38.79
C LEU A 773 13.22 43.60 -39.69
N ASN A 774 12.49 43.03 -40.65
CA ASN A 774 11.56 43.76 -41.49
C ASN A 774 10.14 43.59 -40.93
N PHE A 775 9.63 44.61 -40.23
CA PHE A 775 8.27 44.60 -39.70
C PHE A 775 7.30 45.03 -40.82
N GLY A 776 6.56 44.07 -41.36
CA GLY A 776 5.63 44.24 -42.48
C GLY A 776 4.30 44.89 -42.09
N ALA A 777 3.24 44.55 -42.84
CA ALA A 777 1.87 44.94 -42.49
C ALA A 777 1.43 44.23 -41.19
N GLY A 778 0.73 44.95 -40.31
CA GLY A 778 0.39 44.46 -38.97
C GLY A 778 1.57 44.33 -38.00
N GLY A 779 2.74 44.90 -38.32
CA GLY A 779 3.90 44.93 -37.41
C GLY A 779 4.52 43.57 -37.11
N VAL A 780 4.44 42.65 -38.07
CA VAL A 780 5.01 41.30 -37.97
C VAL A 780 6.31 41.23 -38.78
N ALA A 781 7.37 40.70 -38.17
CA ALA A 781 8.54 40.14 -38.84
C ALA A 781 8.52 38.61 -38.68
N GLU A 782 9.13 37.89 -39.62
CA GLU A 782 9.35 36.46 -39.52
C GLU A 782 10.83 36.19 -39.24
N ILE A 783 11.13 35.26 -38.33
CA ILE A 783 12.47 34.75 -38.04
C ILE A 783 12.51 33.23 -38.12
N ASP A 784 13.67 32.66 -38.43
CA ASP A 784 13.94 31.22 -38.34
C ASP A 784 14.82 30.96 -37.11
N VAL A 785 14.44 30.01 -36.24
CA VAL A 785 15.17 29.67 -35.00
C VAL A 785 15.73 28.25 -35.10
N ARG A 786 16.94 28.05 -34.59
CA ARG A 786 17.59 26.73 -34.50
C ARG A 786 18.45 26.63 -33.26
N TYR A 787 18.27 25.57 -32.48
CA TYR A 787 19.14 25.25 -31.34
C TYR A 787 19.79 23.87 -31.52
N PRO A 788 21.14 23.77 -31.47
CA PRO A 788 21.87 22.53 -31.76
C PRO A 788 22.24 21.74 -30.48
N ASP A 789 21.44 21.76 -29.43
CA ASP A 789 21.59 20.84 -28.29
C ASP A 789 20.21 20.44 -27.72
N ALA A 790 20.18 19.68 -26.63
CA ALA A 790 18.98 19.50 -25.82
C ALA A 790 18.98 20.48 -24.62
N GLY A 791 17.80 20.78 -24.06
CA GLY A 791 17.62 21.62 -22.88
C GLY A 791 16.39 22.53 -22.94
N HIS A 792 16.14 23.23 -21.84
CA HIS A 792 15.14 24.29 -21.71
C HIS A 792 15.87 25.65 -21.87
N ILE A 793 15.47 26.45 -22.86
CA ILE A 793 16.25 27.59 -23.35
C ILE A 793 15.32 28.81 -23.53
N GLN A 794 15.79 29.98 -23.10
CA GLN A 794 15.13 31.25 -23.39
C GLN A 794 15.80 31.95 -24.57
N LEU A 795 15.00 32.47 -25.51
CA LEU A 795 15.45 33.49 -26.46
C LEU A 795 14.95 34.86 -25.98
N GLY A 796 15.87 35.76 -25.65
CA GLY A 796 15.57 37.15 -25.34
C GLY A 796 15.82 38.07 -26.53
N ALA A 797 14.98 39.09 -26.65
CA ALA A 797 15.01 40.12 -27.68
C ALA A 797 14.84 41.51 -27.04
N LEU A 798 15.50 42.53 -27.62
CA LEU A 798 15.34 43.91 -27.19
C LEU A 798 15.48 44.87 -28.36
N TYR A 799 14.42 45.65 -28.61
CA TYR A 799 14.53 46.88 -29.39
C TYR A 799 14.80 48.08 -28.46
N GLN A 800 15.78 48.89 -28.84
CA GLN A 800 16.07 50.18 -28.21
C GLN A 800 15.86 51.30 -29.23
N GLY A 801 14.89 52.17 -28.95
CA GLY A 801 14.54 53.31 -29.78
C GLY A 801 15.66 54.33 -29.89
N SER A 802 15.72 55.03 -31.02
CA SER A 802 16.83 55.94 -31.36
C SER A 802 16.36 57.23 -32.03
N VAL A 803 17.16 58.29 -31.88
CA VAL A 803 16.94 59.58 -32.55
C VAL A 803 16.76 59.44 -34.08
N THR A 804 17.39 58.43 -34.69
CA THR A 804 17.30 58.18 -36.15
C THR A 804 15.93 57.66 -36.57
N ASN A 805 15.24 56.94 -35.68
CA ASN A 805 13.94 56.32 -35.92
C ASN A 805 12.77 57.15 -35.35
N GLU A 806 13.08 58.32 -34.76
CA GLU A 806 12.14 59.25 -34.09
C GLU A 806 11.45 58.66 -32.83
N ASP A 807 12.02 57.60 -32.24
CA ASP A 807 11.48 56.85 -31.10
C ASP A 807 12.48 56.77 -29.90
N GLU A 808 13.36 57.76 -29.75
CA GLU A 808 14.37 57.81 -28.66
C GLU A 808 13.74 57.60 -27.27
N GLY A 809 14.20 56.57 -26.57
CA GLY A 809 13.71 56.20 -25.23
C GLY A 809 12.61 55.12 -25.21
N LEU A 810 12.06 54.73 -26.36
CA LEU A 810 11.23 53.53 -26.47
C LEU A 810 12.07 52.28 -26.18
N MET A 811 11.59 51.41 -25.31
CA MET A 811 12.18 50.11 -25.02
C MET A 811 11.10 49.08 -25.28
N MET A 812 11.37 48.11 -26.15
CA MET A 812 10.47 46.99 -26.41
C MET A 812 11.27 45.70 -26.19
N PRO A 813 11.29 45.19 -24.94
CA PRO A 813 11.79 43.86 -24.67
C PRO A 813 10.79 42.83 -25.20
N GLY A 814 11.26 41.60 -25.34
CA GLY A 814 10.45 40.41 -25.51
C GLY A 814 11.30 39.20 -25.20
N ALA A 815 10.70 38.17 -24.63
CA ALA A 815 11.37 36.89 -24.46
C ALA A 815 10.38 35.77 -24.69
N ASP A 816 10.92 34.56 -24.84
CA ASP A 816 10.15 33.34 -24.87
C ASP A 816 11.03 32.14 -24.48
N ILE A 817 10.42 31.11 -23.89
CA ILE A 817 11.06 29.93 -23.33
C ILE A 817 10.57 28.68 -24.06
N PHE A 818 11.48 27.88 -24.60
CA PHE A 818 11.16 26.67 -25.36
C PHE A 818 12.02 25.47 -24.94
N THR A 819 11.47 24.27 -25.08
CA THR A 819 12.22 23.01 -24.95
C THR A 819 12.81 22.60 -26.28
N SER A 820 14.08 22.19 -26.29
CA SER A 820 14.67 21.43 -27.39
C SER A 820 15.01 20.02 -26.91
N ARG A 821 14.45 19.01 -27.57
CA ARG A 821 14.70 17.59 -27.24
C ARG A 821 15.57 16.88 -28.28
N PRO A 822 16.22 15.75 -27.93
CA PRO A 822 16.84 14.88 -28.93
C PRO A 822 15.83 14.40 -29.98
N ALA A 823 16.35 14.09 -31.18
CA ALA A 823 15.58 13.41 -32.22
C ALA A 823 15.32 11.94 -31.88
N GLY A 824 16.23 11.31 -31.15
CA GLY A 824 16.12 9.95 -30.63
C GLY A 824 17.40 9.51 -29.92
N LEU A 825 17.46 8.23 -29.57
CA LEU A 825 18.61 7.60 -28.92
C LEU A 825 19.26 6.58 -29.87
N CYS A 826 20.58 6.70 -30.07
CA CYS A 826 21.38 5.62 -30.64
C CYS A 826 21.72 4.61 -29.55
N VAL A 827 21.31 3.35 -29.69
CA VAL A 827 21.67 2.25 -28.77
C VAL A 827 22.65 1.32 -29.49
N ALA A 828 23.86 1.19 -28.97
CA ALA A 828 24.94 0.44 -29.60
C ALA A 828 25.68 -0.47 -28.62
N THR A 829 26.36 -1.48 -29.16
CA THR A 829 27.29 -2.33 -28.40
C THR A 829 28.31 -2.95 -29.34
N ALA A 830 29.47 -3.34 -28.83
CA ALA A 830 30.53 -3.98 -29.59
C ALA A 830 30.11 -5.32 -30.24
N GLY A 831 29.02 -5.93 -29.78
CA GLY A 831 28.46 -7.18 -30.31
C GLY A 831 27.56 -7.05 -31.53
N ALA A 832 27.40 -5.84 -32.10
CA ALA A 832 26.49 -5.61 -33.24
C ALA A 832 26.80 -6.53 -34.45
N CYS A 833 25.79 -7.26 -34.89
CA CYS A 833 25.86 -8.24 -35.97
C CYS A 833 24.61 -8.21 -36.86
N ALA A 834 24.76 -7.69 -38.08
CA ALA A 834 23.65 -7.57 -39.04
C ALA A 834 23.12 -8.92 -39.58
N ALA A 835 23.84 -10.04 -39.40
CA ALA A 835 23.36 -11.37 -39.79
C ALA A 835 22.22 -11.89 -38.91
N ALA A 836 22.14 -11.41 -37.66
CA ALA A 836 21.04 -11.66 -36.73
C ALA A 836 20.78 -13.14 -36.36
N ASP A 837 21.76 -14.03 -36.55
CA ASP A 837 21.62 -15.48 -36.38
C ASP A 837 22.89 -16.15 -35.78
N ALA A 838 22.89 -17.48 -35.70
CA ALA A 838 24.01 -18.26 -35.15
C ALA A 838 25.34 -18.19 -35.94
N SER A 839 25.39 -17.48 -37.07
CA SER A 839 26.61 -17.19 -37.84
C SER A 839 27.35 -15.94 -37.35
N CYS A 840 26.71 -15.10 -36.52
CA CYS A 840 27.35 -13.98 -35.84
C CYS A 840 28.60 -14.44 -35.05
N PRO A 841 29.70 -13.67 -35.00
CA PRO A 841 30.89 -14.02 -34.21
C PRO A 841 30.56 -14.17 -32.72
N THR A 842 31.33 -15.00 -31.99
CA THR A 842 31.29 -15.03 -30.50
C THR A 842 31.38 -13.61 -29.96
N PHE A 843 30.41 -13.19 -29.15
CA PHE A 843 30.43 -11.86 -28.55
C PHE A 843 30.85 -11.93 -27.08
N VAL A 844 29.99 -12.48 -26.24
CA VAL A 844 30.14 -12.50 -24.77
C VAL A 844 29.38 -13.71 -24.22
N LYS A 845 29.77 -14.22 -23.05
CA LYS A 845 29.09 -15.36 -22.45
C LYS A 845 27.72 -14.95 -21.88
N ALA A 846 26.78 -15.89 -21.87
CA ALA A 846 25.52 -15.69 -21.16
C ALA A 846 25.81 -15.45 -19.66
N GLY A 847 25.29 -14.34 -19.12
CA GLY A 847 25.53 -13.87 -17.76
C GLY A 847 26.88 -13.15 -17.53
N GLU A 848 27.69 -12.94 -18.58
CA GLU A 848 28.86 -12.06 -18.53
C GLU A 848 28.45 -10.61 -18.86
N SER A 849 29.17 -9.64 -18.30
CA SER A 849 28.89 -8.21 -18.45
C SER A 849 29.45 -7.66 -19.77
N PHE A 850 28.67 -6.82 -20.44
CA PHE A 850 29.03 -6.13 -21.68
C PHE A 850 28.48 -4.70 -21.67
N ASP A 851 29.13 -3.80 -22.39
CA ASP A 851 28.71 -2.40 -22.45
C ASP A 851 27.59 -2.18 -23.47
N LEU A 852 26.48 -1.59 -23.03
CA LEU A 852 25.53 -0.86 -23.88
C LEU A 852 25.92 0.62 -23.88
N SER A 853 26.22 1.18 -25.04
CA SER A 853 26.39 2.63 -25.22
C SER A 853 25.07 3.21 -25.72
N VAL A 854 24.49 4.15 -24.96
CA VAL A 854 23.32 4.91 -25.40
C VAL A 854 23.73 6.36 -25.61
N THR A 855 23.57 6.87 -26.83
CA THR A 855 23.94 8.23 -27.23
C THR A 855 22.71 9.04 -27.60
N ALA A 856 22.51 10.21 -26.98
CA ALA A 856 21.45 11.14 -27.35
C ALA A 856 21.85 11.98 -28.57
N VAL A 857 21.00 11.99 -29.60
CA VAL A 857 21.32 12.59 -30.89
C VAL A 857 20.24 13.54 -31.44
N GLY A 858 20.69 14.55 -32.17
CA GLY A 858 19.87 15.53 -32.86
C GLY A 858 19.40 15.08 -34.23
N TRP A 859 18.56 15.92 -34.83
CA TRP A 859 17.94 15.71 -36.13
C TRP A 859 18.96 15.79 -37.28
N GLN A 860 18.78 14.92 -38.27
CA GLN A 860 19.52 14.93 -39.54
C GLN A 860 18.58 14.98 -40.75
N SER A 861 17.47 14.24 -40.72
CA SER A 861 16.39 14.31 -41.71
C SER A 861 15.07 13.78 -41.17
N ASP A 862 13.93 14.21 -41.72
CA ASP A 862 12.60 13.73 -41.34
C ASP A 862 12.30 12.27 -41.73
N SER A 863 13.17 11.67 -42.56
CA SER A 863 13.06 10.26 -43.00
C SER A 863 14.12 9.35 -42.36
N ASP A 864 14.77 9.82 -41.30
CA ASP A 864 15.80 9.06 -40.60
C ASP A 864 15.18 7.87 -39.83
N THR A 865 15.87 6.74 -39.89
CA THR A 865 15.50 5.49 -39.20
C THR A 865 16.69 4.82 -38.52
N ASP A 866 17.87 5.45 -38.53
CA ASP A 866 19.10 4.92 -37.93
C ASP A 866 19.87 6.05 -37.24
N PHE A 867 19.43 6.37 -36.02
CA PHE A 867 20.01 7.40 -35.16
C PHE A 867 21.50 7.18 -34.81
N CYS A 868 22.08 6.02 -35.16
CA CYS A 868 23.51 5.74 -35.00
C CYS A 868 24.34 6.15 -36.24
N ALA A 869 23.73 6.66 -37.32
CA ALA A 869 24.36 6.84 -38.63
C ALA A 869 24.53 8.31 -39.09
N GLY A 870 25.28 9.09 -38.31
CA GLY A 870 25.74 10.43 -38.71
C GLY A 870 24.89 11.59 -38.17
N ASN A 871 24.02 11.32 -37.22
CA ASN A 871 23.35 12.32 -36.40
C ASN A 871 24.37 13.06 -35.52
N PRO A 872 24.17 14.37 -35.28
CA PRO A 872 24.98 15.13 -34.32
C PRO A 872 24.57 14.79 -32.88
N THR A 873 25.46 14.95 -31.90
CA THR A 873 25.17 14.68 -30.48
C THR A 873 24.42 15.83 -29.81
N THR A 874 23.68 15.52 -28.73
CA THR A 874 23.09 16.51 -27.79
C THR A 874 23.70 16.37 -26.38
N PRO A 875 24.91 16.90 -26.14
CA PRO A 875 25.65 16.78 -24.87
C PRO A 875 24.89 17.11 -23.59
N ASN A 876 23.92 18.01 -23.68
CA ASN A 876 23.22 18.56 -22.52
C ASN A 876 21.96 17.76 -22.15
N PHE A 877 21.66 16.68 -22.87
CA PHE A 877 20.52 15.83 -22.54
C PHE A 877 20.76 15.10 -21.20
N ALA A 878 19.87 15.35 -20.24
CA ALA A 878 19.74 14.62 -18.98
C ALA A 878 18.34 14.01 -18.92
N MET A 879 18.22 12.75 -18.49
CA MET A 879 16.92 12.17 -18.15
C MET A 879 17.11 10.90 -17.30
N PRO A 880 16.50 10.79 -16.11
CA PRO A 880 16.55 9.58 -15.28
C PRO A 880 15.64 8.47 -15.83
N ASP A 881 15.73 7.28 -15.23
CA ASP A 881 14.75 6.19 -15.36
C ASP A 881 14.42 5.74 -16.81
N ILE A 882 15.39 5.79 -17.73
CA ILE A 882 15.18 5.34 -19.11
C ILE A 882 15.15 3.81 -19.16
N ALA A 883 13.96 3.25 -19.31
CA ALA A 883 13.73 1.81 -19.28
C ALA A 883 14.49 1.06 -20.39
N LEU A 884 15.20 0.01 -19.99
CA LEU A 884 15.94 -0.92 -20.85
C LEU A 884 15.19 -2.23 -21.02
N ALA A 885 15.09 -2.69 -22.26
CA ALA A 885 14.48 -3.98 -22.58
C ALA A 885 15.31 -4.74 -23.63
N SER A 886 15.21 -6.06 -23.60
CA SER A 886 15.79 -6.94 -24.62
C SER A 886 14.74 -7.67 -25.44
N GLN A 887 14.96 -7.77 -26.75
CA GLN A 887 14.16 -8.59 -27.66
C GLN A 887 15.01 -9.71 -28.24
N LEU A 888 14.61 -10.98 -28.06
CA LEU A 888 15.23 -12.12 -28.74
C LEU A 888 14.99 -12.01 -30.25
N VAL A 889 16.07 -12.12 -31.03
CA VAL A 889 16.02 -12.16 -32.51
C VAL A 889 16.23 -13.59 -33.01
N ALA A 890 17.21 -14.29 -32.44
CA ALA A 890 17.48 -15.69 -32.74
C ALA A 890 18.07 -16.41 -31.50
N PRO A 891 17.73 -17.69 -31.24
CA PRO A 891 16.84 -18.53 -32.02
C PRO A 891 15.36 -18.08 -31.92
N SER A 892 14.64 -18.12 -33.04
CA SER A 892 13.31 -17.52 -33.18
C SER A 892 12.24 -18.13 -32.25
N ALA A 893 12.37 -19.42 -31.94
CA ALA A 893 11.52 -20.15 -31.00
C ALA A 893 12.11 -20.28 -29.58
N GLY A 894 13.16 -19.52 -29.27
CA GLY A 894 13.85 -19.53 -27.98
C GLY A 894 13.12 -18.78 -26.86
N VAL A 895 13.78 -18.70 -25.71
CA VAL A 895 13.36 -17.87 -24.56
C VAL A 895 14.19 -16.59 -24.49
N SER A 896 13.59 -15.48 -24.07
CA SER A 896 14.23 -14.15 -24.14
C SER A 896 15.36 -13.90 -23.14
N GLY A 897 15.62 -14.82 -22.20
CA GLY A 897 16.53 -14.56 -21.09
C GLY A 897 16.06 -13.42 -20.20
N THR A 898 17.03 -12.70 -19.63
CA THR A 898 16.84 -11.57 -18.73
C THR A 898 17.97 -10.58 -18.99
N LEU A 899 17.61 -9.32 -19.21
CA LEU A 899 18.52 -8.17 -19.21
C LEU A 899 18.60 -7.62 -17.79
N ASP A 900 19.78 -7.17 -17.39
CA ASP A 900 20.04 -6.48 -16.12
C ASP A 900 21.14 -5.44 -16.35
N PRO A 901 20.98 -4.15 -15.98
CA PRO A 901 19.80 -3.54 -15.35
C PRO A 901 18.60 -3.40 -16.30
N LEU A 902 17.43 -3.04 -15.76
CA LEU A 902 16.17 -2.82 -16.49
C LEU A 902 15.89 -1.35 -16.84
N ASP A 903 16.80 -0.45 -16.46
CA ASP A 903 16.70 1.00 -16.57
C ASP A 903 18.11 1.62 -16.42
N TYR A 904 18.24 2.90 -16.74
CA TYR A 904 19.45 3.69 -16.46
C TYR A 904 19.16 5.21 -16.50
N ASP A 905 19.96 5.99 -15.79
CA ASP A 905 19.95 7.45 -15.88
C ASP A 905 20.88 7.92 -17.01
N HIS A 906 20.36 8.72 -17.94
CA HIS A 906 21.19 9.36 -18.96
C HIS A 906 21.74 10.68 -18.44
N LEU A 907 23.07 10.78 -18.36
CA LEU A 907 23.76 11.94 -17.79
C LEU A 907 24.37 12.85 -18.87
N PRO A 908 24.36 14.18 -18.67
CA PRO A 908 25.06 15.12 -19.55
C PRO A 908 26.54 14.76 -19.71
N SER A 909 26.99 14.71 -20.96
CA SER A 909 28.34 14.28 -21.32
C SER A 909 28.78 14.93 -22.63
N ALA A 910 30.07 15.22 -22.80
CA ALA A 910 30.57 15.95 -23.97
C ALA A 910 30.34 15.23 -25.32
N ASP A 911 30.19 13.91 -25.28
CA ASP A 911 29.85 13.01 -26.39
C ASP A 911 28.39 12.49 -26.32
N ALA A 912 27.57 13.05 -25.42
CA ALA A 912 26.17 12.69 -25.19
C ALA A 912 25.92 11.19 -24.97
N THR A 913 26.91 10.46 -24.44
CA THR A 913 26.90 9.00 -24.37
C THR A 913 26.98 8.52 -22.93
N THR A 914 25.95 7.77 -22.51
CA THR A 914 25.97 7.00 -21.27
C THR A 914 26.33 5.55 -21.59
N VAL A 915 27.25 4.95 -20.83
CA VAL A 915 27.63 3.54 -20.95
C VAL A 915 27.02 2.77 -19.79
N VAL A 916 26.16 1.80 -20.11
CA VAL A 916 25.44 0.96 -19.15
C VAL A 916 26.02 -0.47 -19.18
N PRO A 917 26.78 -0.87 -18.15
CA PRO A 917 27.25 -2.24 -18.01
C PRO A 917 26.05 -3.18 -17.83
N SER A 918 25.85 -4.08 -18.77
CA SER A 918 24.63 -4.89 -18.89
C SER A 918 24.98 -6.38 -18.90
N THR A 919 24.07 -7.25 -18.44
CA THR A 919 24.20 -8.71 -18.59
C THR A 919 23.00 -9.29 -19.33
N MET A 920 23.21 -10.40 -20.04
CA MET A 920 22.12 -11.15 -20.71
C MET A 920 22.21 -12.62 -20.32
N SER A 921 21.18 -13.14 -19.64
CA SER A 921 21.24 -14.45 -18.98
C SER A 921 21.20 -15.68 -19.90
N GLU A 922 20.95 -15.51 -21.20
CA GLU A 922 20.63 -16.60 -22.14
C GLU A 922 21.42 -16.50 -23.47
N VAL A 923 21.57 -17.65 -24.15
CA VAL A 923 22.21 -17.79 -25.46
C VAL A 923 21.32 -17.22 -26.58
N GLY A 924 21.94 -16.58 -27.58
CA GLY A 924 21.19 -16.04 -28.71
C GLY A 924 21.81 -14.80 -29.35
N VAL A 925 20.96 -14.09 -30.10
CA VAL A 925 21.18 -12.75 -30.65
C VAL A 925 19.97 -11.91 -30.24
N PHE A 926 20.22 -10.71 -29.71
CA PHE A 926 19.20 -9.85 -29.10
C PHE A 926 19.24 -8.44 -29.69
N ARG A 927 18.13 -7.70 -29.62
CA ARG A 927 18.13 -6.24 -29.70
C ARG A 927 17.95 -5.67 -28.31
N PHE A 928 18.52 -4.50 -28.07
CA PHE A 928 18.38 -3.75 -26.82
C PHE A 928 17.67 -2.43 -27.12
N ASN A 929 16.65 -2.11 -26.32
CA ASN A 929 15.81 -0.95 -26.49
C ASN A 929 15.98 -0.03 -25.29
N ALA A 930 16.08 1.27 -25.53
CA ALA A 930 16.05 2.31 -24.50
C ALA A 930 14.80 3.17 -24.69
N THR A 931 13.92 3.22 -23.70
CA THR A 931 12.58 3.80 -23.81
C THR A 931 12.36 4.90 -22.77
N PRO A 932 12.51 6.18 -23.17
CA PRO A 932 12.17 7.31 -22.32
C PRO A 932 10.69 7.32 -21.91
N VAL A 933 10.39 7.86 -20.73
CA VAL A 933 9.02 8.08 -20.27
C VAL A 933 8.32 9.11 -21.16
N ALA A 934 7.07 8.85 -21.54
CA ALA A 934 6.29 9.76 -22.37
C ALA A 934 5.99 11.07 -21.60
N GLY A 935 6.32 12.21 -22.21
CA GLY A 935 6.24 13.53 -21.58
C GLY A 935 7.32 13.82 -20.52
N GLY A 936 8.20 12.86 -20.21
CA GLY A 936 9.16 12.95 -19.10
C GLY A 936 10.35 13.90 -19.32
N TYR A 937 10.43 14.60 -20.45
CA TYR A 937 11.49 15.57 -20.72
C TYR A 937 10.86 16.95 -20.98
N PHE A 938 10.64 17.73 -19.90
CA PHE A 938 9.97 19.04 -19.93
C PHE A 938 8.61 19.00 -20.68
N GLY A 939 7.78 17.99 -20.40
CA GLY A 939 6.50 17.76 -21.09
C GLY A 939 6.62 17.12 -22.48
N GLN A 940 7.83 17.06 -23.05
CA GLN A 940 8.10 16.47 -24.36
C GLN A 940 8.44 14.97 -24.27
N THR A 941 8.15 14.24 -25.36
CA THR A 941 8.47 12.81 -25.50
C THR A 941 9.70 12.61 -26.37
N VAL A 942 10.75 12.00 -25.82
CA VAL A 942 11.95 11.59 -26.57
C VAL A 942 11.71 10.22 -27.21
N PRO A 943 11.88 10.05 -28.54
CA PRO A 943 11.68 8.77 -29.21
C PRO A 943 12.62 7.66 -28.72
N PRO A 944 12.13 6.41 -28.58
CA PRO A 944 12.93 5.30 -28.09
C PRO A 944 14.04 4.91 -29.07
N GLY A 945 15.17 4.47 -28.51
CA GLY A 945 16.28 3.88 -29.25
C GLY A 945 16.16 2.35 -29.35
N THR A 946 16.69 1.75 -30.41
CA THR A 946 16.77 0.29 -30.57
C THR A 946 18.06 -0.09 -31.27
N SER A 947 18.81 -1.02 -30.69
CA SER A 947 20.08 -1.46 -31.26
C SER A 947 19.92 -2.26 -32.54
N LEU A 948 20.99 -2.33 -33.34
CA LEU A 948 21.18 -3.44 -34.28
C LEU A 948 21.14 -4.78 -33.51
N PRO A 949 20.80 -5.92 -34.17
CA PRO A 949 20.91 -7.22 -33.54
C PRO A 949 22.34 -7.42 -33.03
N ALA A 950 22.48 -7.89 -31.81
CA ALA A 950 23.73 -7.94 -31.07
C ALA A 950 23.95 -9.33 -30.46
N GLY A 951 25.20 -9.80 -30.58
CA GLY A 951 25.66 -11.08 -30.06
C GLY A 951 25.97 -12.11 -31.14
N ARG A 952 26.85 -13.04 -30.80
CA ARG A 952 26.43 -14.42 -30.48
C ARG A 952 26.71 -14.62 -28.99
N PHE A 953 25.67 -14.55 -28.16
CA PHE A 953 25.76 -14.93 -26.75
C PHE A 953 25.86 -16.44 -26.66
N TYR A 954 26.82 -16.96 -25.90
CA TYR A 954 27.17 -18.39 -25.85
C TYR A 954 27.34 -18.87 -24.39
N PRO A 955 27.29 -20.19 -24.07
CA PRO A 955 27.45 -20.65 -22.70
C PRO A 955 28.84 -20.37 -22.14
N ASP A 956 28.97 -20.27 -20.83
CA ASP A 956 30.27 -20.14 -20.16
C ASP A 956 31.03 -21.47 -20.13
N ARG A 957 30.32 -22.57 -19.87
CA ARG A 957 30.87 -23.93 -19.65
C ARG A 957 29.76 -24.98 -19.75
N PHE A 958 30.13 -26.27 -19.85
CA PHE A 958 29.21 -27.38 -19.64
C PHE A 958 29.36 -27.97 -18.23
N ILE A 959 28.25 -28.25 -17.56
CA ILE A 959 28.18 -29.13 -16.39
C ILE A 959 27.86 -30.55 -16.88
N VAL A 960 28.57 -31.55 -16.37
CA VAL A 960 28.50 -32.92 -16.88
C VAL A 960 28.20 -33.88 -15.73
N SER A 961 27.28 -34.81 -15.98
CA SER A 961 26.95 -35.90 -15.05
C SER A 961 26.96 -37.23 -15.79
N VAL A 962 27.47 -38.28 -15.12
CA VAL A 962 27.76 -39.59 -15.70
C VAL A 962 26.81 -40.64 -15.12
N ASP A 963 26.14 -41.40 -15.98
CA ASP A 963 25.58 -42.71 -15.67
C ASP A 963 26.61 -43.78 -16.10
N PRO A 964 27.19 -44.55 -15.17
CA PRO A 964 28.27 -45.48 -15.48
C PRO A 964 27.86 -46.69 -16.32
N GLY A 965 26.57 -47.03 -16.43
CA GLY A 965 26.12 -48.23 -17.15
C GLY A 965 26.54 -49.57 -16.50
N GLU A 966 26.29 -50.67 -17.21
CA GLU A 966 26.48 -52.04 -16.74
C GLU A 966 26.76 -53.01 -17.91
N PHE A 967 27.67 -53.96 -17.74
CA PHE A 967 27.93 -55.07 -18.65
C PHE A 967 27.15 -56.33 -18.25
N GLU A 968 26.61 -57.07 -19.23
CA GLU A 968 26.05 -58.39 -19.02
C GLU A 968 27.13 -59.48 -19.11
N SER A 969 26.95 -60.57 -18.36
CA SER A 969 27.75 -61.79 -18.49
C SER A 969 27.20 -62.71 -19.57
N GLU A 970 28.05 -63.38 -20.35
CA GLU A 970 27.59 -64.30 -21.40
C GLU A 970 26.89 -65.55 -20.83
N CYS A 971 27.23 -65.98 -19.60
CA CYS A 971 26.47 -67.00 -18.86
C CYS A 971 25.79 -66.42 -17.62
N VAL A 972 24.50 -66.12 -17.74
CA VAL A 972 23.66 -65.57 -16.67
C VAL A 972 23.15 -66.68 -15.74
N GLY A 973 23.52 -66.62 -14.46
CA GLY A 973 23.11 -67.62 -13.46
C GLY A 973 23.67 -67.32 -12.06
N PRO A 974 23.51 -68.22 -11.07
CA PRO A 974 24.18 -68.09 -9.79
C PRO A 974 25.36 -69.08 -9.65
N PRO A 975 26.63 -68.64 -9.77
CA PRO A 975 27.11 -67.29 -10.13
C PRO A 975 27.14 -67.06 -11.65
N SER A 976 26.97 -65.80 -12.06
CA SER A 976 27.11 -65.34 -13.44
C SER A 976 28.59 -65.30 -13.82
N PHE A 977 28.93 -65.63 -15.07
CA PHE A 977 30.32 -65.61 -15.51
C PHE A 977 30.48 -65.41 -17.02
N THR A 978 31.69 -64.99 -17.40
CA THR A 978 32.19 -64.96 -18.79
C THR A 978 33.58 -65.60 -18.83
N TYR A 979 33.95 -66.31 -19.90
CA TYR A 979 35.29 -66.85 -20.04
C TYR A 979 36.31 -65.82 -20.58
N THR A 980 37.59 -65.94 -20.24
CA THR A 980 38.64 -65.17 -20.92
C THR A 980 38.70 -65.56 -22.41
N GLY A 981 38.69 -64.56 -23.30
CA GLY A 981 38.60 -64.70 -24.75
C GLY A 981 37.18 -64.78 -25.31
N GLN A 982 36.16 -64.62 -24.47
CA GLN A 982 34.74 -64.61 -24.85
C GLN A 982 34.23 -63.17 -24.84
N ASP A 983 33.60 -62.74 -25.94
CA ASP A 983 32.95 -61.43 -26.03
C ASP A 983 31.76 -61.34 -25.06
N PHE A 984 31.57 -60.17 -24.47
CA PHE A 984 30.39 -59.79 -23.67
C PHE A 984 30.00 -58.32 -23.97
N GLY A 985 28.75 -57.94 -23.71
CA GLY A 985 28.19 -56.64 -24.13
C GLY A 985 27.46 -55.88 -23.04
N TRP A 986 27.00 -54.66 -23.34
CA TRP A 986 26.26 -53.83 -22.39
C TRP A 986 24.90 -54.45 -22.01
N LEU A 987 24.63 -54.55 -20.70
CA LEU A 987 23.26 -54.65 -20.18
C LEU A 987 22.59 -53.27 -20.22
N MET A 988 23.34 -52.24 -19.83
CA MET A 988 22.94 -50.83 -19.90
C MET A 988 24.13 -50.01 -20.40
N ALA A 989 24.00 -49.41 -21.59
CA ALA A 989 25.06 -48.58 -22.16
C ALA A 989 25.26 -47.32 -21.29
N PRO A 990 26.50 -46.93 -20.95
CA PRO A 990 26.75 -45.72 -20.17
C PRO A 990 26.27 -44.45 -20.90
N SER A 991 25.92 -43.41 -20.15
CA SER A 991 25.50 -42.12 -20.70
C SER A 991 26.04 -40.93 -19.92
N LEU A 992 26.07 -39.76 -20.56
CA LEU A 992 26.49 -38.49 -20.00
C LEU A 992 25.45 -37.43 -20.32
N LEU A 993 24.88 -36.79 -19.28
CA LEU A 993 24.08 -35.57 -19.42
C LEU A 993 24.99 -34.35 -19.37
N ILE A 994 24.89 -33.50 -20.38
CA ILE A 994 25.75 -32.33 -20.64
C ILE A 994 24.86 -31.08 -20.67
N GLU A 995 25.08 -30.19 -19.72
CA GLU A 995 24.25 -29.00 -19.47
C GLU A 995 25.05 -27.71 -19.73
N PRO A 996 24.81 -26.98 -20.83
CA PRO A 996 25.34 -25.64 -21.05
C PRO A 996 24.78 -24.66 -20.01
N VAL A 997 25.66 -23.93 -19.33
CA VAL A 997 25.28 -22.94 -18.31
C VAL A 997 25.85 -21.56 -18.58
N SER A 998 25.16 -20.54 -18.08
CA SER A 998 25.63 -19.15 -17.98
C SER A 998 26.73 -19.02 -16.91
N VAL A 999 27.37 -17.85 -16.83
CA VAL A 999 28.36 -17.53 -15.78
C VAL A 999 27.79 -17.84 -14.38
N SER A 1000 26.56 -17.39 -14.10
CA SER A 1000 25.82 -17.64 -12.86
C SER A 1000 25.46 -19.11 -12.59
N GLY A 1001 25.72 -20.02 -13.54
CA GLY A 1001 25.40 -21.44 -13.43
C GLY A 1001 23.98 -21.83 -13.82
N ASN A 1002 23.20 -20.92 -14.41
CA ASN A 1002 21.84 -21.21 -14.90
C ASN A 1002 21.89 -21.86 -16.28
N ARG A 1003 21.04 -22.88 -16.52
CA ARG A 1003 20.91 -23.56 -17.80
C ARG A 1003 20.55 -22.60 -18.94
N THR A 1004 21.37 -22.56 -19.99
CA THR A 1004 21.08 -21.80 -21.21
C THR A 1004 20.24 -22.65 -22.16
N ARG A 1005 18.94 -22.36 -22.22
CA ARG A 1005 17.93 -23.17 -22.92
C ARG A 1005 18.01 -23.03 -24.44
N ASN A 1006 18.54 -21.90 -24.92
CA ASN A 1006 18.63 -21.60 -26.35
C ASN A 1006 19.85 -22.24 -27.02
N TYR A 1007 20.83 -22.75 -26.26
CA TYR A 1007 22.00 -23.41 -26.84
C TYR A 1007 21.64 -24.68 -27.61
N ALA A 1008 20.81 -25.55 -27.03
CA ALA A 1008 20.35 -26.76 -27.67
C ALA A 1008 18.92 -27.05 -27.23
N ASN A 1009 17.98 -27.19 -28.17
CA ASN A 1009 16.58 -27.46 -27.86
C ASN A 1009 15.97 -28.39 -28.93
N PRO A 1010 15.44 -29.57 -28.56
CA PRO A 1010 14.85 -30.50 -29.52
C PRO A 1010 13.56 -29.97 -30.19
N ALA A 1011 12.96 -28.90 -29.65
CA ALA A 1011 11.80 -28.25 -30.27
C ALA A 1011 12.17 -27.34 -31.46
N PHE A 1012 13.45 -26.96 -31.63
CA PHE A 1012 13.88 -26.12 -32.75
C PHE A 1012 13.86 -26.93 -34.05
N THR A 1013 13.00 -26.55 -34.99
CA THR A 1013 12.85 -27.20 -36.29
C THR A 1013 13.62 -26.49 -37.41
N ASP A 1014 13.90 -25.20 -37.26
CA ASP A 1014 14.72 -24.43 -38.20
C ASP A 1014 16.22 -24.80 -38.02
N PRO A 1015 16.94 -25.16 -39.10
CA PRO A 1015 18.39 -25.38 -39.06
C PRO A 1015 19.19 -24.19 -38.52
N ALA A 1016 18.74 -22.94 -38.70
CA ALA A 1016 19.40 -21.74 -38.19
C ALA A 1016 19.30 -21.65 -36.66
N ASP A 1017 18.11 -21.91 -36.10
CA ASP A 1017 17.89 -21.95 -34.65
C ASP A 1017 18.65 -23.12 -34.00
N ARG A 1018 18.78 -24.25 -34.69
CA ARG A 1018 19.60 -25.39 -34.22
C ARG A 1018 21.11 -25.12 -34.27
N ALA A 1019 21.56 -24.16 -35.08
CA ALA A 1019 22.99 -23.88 -35.26
C ALA A 1019 23.63 -23.10 -34.08
N PHE A 1020 22.87 -22.73 -33.05
CA PHE A 1020 23.42 -22.28 -31.77
C PHE A 1020 24.11 -23.41 -30.99
N GLN A 1021 23.70 -24.66 -31.19
CA GLN A 1021 24.42 -25.81 -30.64
C GLN A 1021 25.72 -25.99 -31.43
N LYS A 1022 26.85 -25.71 -30.79
CA LYS A 1022 28.19 -25.90 -31.39
C LYS A 1022 28.79 -27.26 -31.04
N LEU A 1023 28.41 -27.87 -29.92
CA LEU A 1023 28.89 -29.19 -29.50
C LEU A 1023 28.32 -30.29 -30.40
N SER A 1024 29.21 -31.05 -31.02
CA SER A 1024 28.93 -32.19 -31.87
C SER A 1024 29.53 -33.48 -31.29
N LEU A 1025 29.23 -34.62 -31.91
CA LEU A 1025 29.79 -35.91 -31.51
C LEU A 1025 31.32 -35.98 -31.70
N ALA A 1026 31.89 -35.20 -32.62
CA ALA A 1026 33.33 -35.18 -32.88
C ALA A 1026 34.14 -34.44 -31.79
N ASP A 1027 33.44 -33.67 -30.95
CA ASP A 1027 34.00 -32.80 -29.92
C ASP A 1027 34.08 -33.49 -28.55
N ILE A 1028 33.65 -34.76 -28.49
CA ILE A 1028 33.72 -35.65 -27.33
C ILE A 1028 34.87 -36.64 -27.57
N SER A 1029 36.01 -36.40 -26.93
CA SER A 1029 37.16 -37.33 -26.98
C SER A 1029 36.98 -38.42 -25.93
N SER A 1030 37.18 -39.68 -26.31
CA SER A 1030 37.08 -40.82 -25.40
C SER A 1030 38.21 -41.82 -25.57
N THR A 1031 38.78 -42.26 -24.45
CA THR A 1031 39.75 -43.35 -24.36
C THR A 1031 39.09 -44.59 -23.77
N VAL A 1032 39.21 -45.73 -24.47
CA VAL A 1032 38.73 -47.04 -24.00
C VAL A 1032 39.83 -47.76 -23.20
N PRO A 1033 39.49 -48.57 -22.18
CA PRO A 1033 40.47 -49.31 -21.41
C PRO A 1033 41.11 -50.43 -22.25
N ALA A 1034 42.42 -50.61 -22.11
CA ALA A 1034 43.19 -51.70 -22.73
C ALA A 1034 43.49 -52.86 -21.75
N ALA A 1035 43.10 -52.73 -20.48
CA ALA A 1035 43.26 -53.73 -19.43
C ALA A 1035 42.31 -53.46 -18.24
N ASP A 1036 42.12 -54.45 -17.37
CA ASP A 1036 41.49 -54.27 -16.06
C ASP A 1036 42.28 -53.30 -15.18
N ARG A 1037 41.59 -52.52 -14.35
CA ARG A 1037 42.21 -51.61 -13.39
C ARG A 1037 42.88 -52.34 -12.20
N ALA A 1038 42.35 -53.49 -11.79
CA ALA A 1038 42.71 -54.18 -10.56
C ALA A 1038 43.12 -55.65 -10.76
N ALA A 1039 42.56 -56.34 -11.75
CA ALA A 1039 42.85 -57.74 -12.01
C ALA A 1039 44.16 -57.93 -12.80
N VAL A 1040 44.99 -58.88 -12.37
CA VAL A 1040 46.29 -59.17 -12.96
C VAL A 1040 46.41 -60.63 -13.43
N ASN A 1041 47.25 -60.84 -14.44
CA ASN A 1041 47.64 -62.15 -14.95
C ASN A 1041 48.64 -62.85 -14.00
N ALA A 1042 49.07 -64.07 -14.35
CA ALA A 1042 50.00 -64.86 -13.55
C ALA A 1042 51.41 -64.26 -13.39
N ASN A 1043 51.80 -63.33 -14.27
CA ASN A 1043 53.07 -62.57 -14.18
C ASN A 1043 52.94 -61.32 -13.29
N GLY A 1044 51.71 -60.90 -12.96
CA GLY A 1044 51.42 -59.67 -12.21
C GLY A 1044 51.17 -58.44 -13.09
N ASP A 1045 51.09 -58.59 -14.41
CA ASP A 1045 50.67 -57.53 -15.32
C ASP A 1045 49.12 -57.43 -15.35
N PRO A 1046 48.52 -56.25 -15.53
CA PRO A 1046 47.06 -56.12 -15.70
C PRO A 1046 46.49 -57.03 -16.78
N LEU A 1047 45.31 -57.63 -16.54
CA LEU A 1047 44.64 -58.46 -17.55
C LEU A 1047 44.23 -57.60 -18.74
N ALA A 1048 44.84 -57.86 -19.91
CA ALA A 1048 44.55 -57.13 -21.14
C ALA A 1048 43.12 -57.34 -21.64
N VAL A 1049 42.54 -56.29 -22.22
CA VAL A 1049 41.16 -56.25 -22.71
C VAL A 1049 41.11 -55.61 -24.08
N THR A 1050 40.42 -56.29 -24.99
CA THR A 1050 40.08 -55.79 -26.31
C THR A 1050 38.64 -55.28 -26.29
N ILE A 1051 38.44 -53.99 -26.57
CA ILE A 1051 37.13 -53.34 -26.75
C ILE A 1051 36.85 -53.16 -28.25
N SER A 1052 35.67 -53.57 -28.71
CA SER A 1052 35.25 -53.37 -30.09
C SER A 1052 34.93 -51.90 -30.40
N SER A 1053 35.11 -51.49 -31.66
CA SER A 1053 34.86 -50.10 -32.07
C SER A 1053 33.36 -49.80 -32.22
N GLY A 1054 32.85 -48.79 -31.49
CA GLY A 1054 31.52 -48.25 -31.69
C GLY A 1054 31.46 -46.75 -31.39
N THR A 1055 30.78 -45.98 -32.24
CA THR A 1055 30.54 -44.55 -32.04
C THR A 1055 29.26 -44.33 -31.25
N GLY A 1056 29.33 -43.59 -30.14
CA GLY A 1056 28.14 -43.17 -29.39
C GLY A 1056 27.24 -42.21 -30.17
N THR A 1057 26.15 -41.77 -29.54
CA THR A 1057 25.21 -40.78 -30.10
C THR A 1057 25.08 -39.59 -29.17
N LEU A 1058 25.18 -38.37 -29.71
CA LEU A 1058 24.88 -37.12 -29.01
C LEU A 1058 23.51 -36.58 -29.48
N SER A 1059 22.61 -36.27 -28.56
CA SER A 1059 21.29 -35.72 -28.88
C SER A 1059 20.80 -34.70 -27.85
N ALA A 1060 19.91 -33.78 -28.24
CA ALA A 1060 19.27 -32.86 -27.31
C ALA A 1060 18.01 -33.53 -26.73
N VAL A 1061 18.02 -33.77 -25.41
CA VAL A 1061 16.93 -34.45 -24.69
C VAL A 1061 16.00 -33.46 -23.98
N GLY A 1062 16.40 -32.19 -23.86
CA GLY A 1062 15.55 -31.08 -23.42
C GLY A 1062 16.16 -29.72 -23.76
N PRO A 1063 15.44 -28.61 -23.50
CA PRO A 1063 15.99 -27.26 -23.66
C PRO A 1063 17.20 -27.06 -22.73
N GLY A 1064 18.35 -26.74 -23.32
CA GLY A 1064 19.64 -26.63 -22.64
C GLY A 1064 20.14 -27.94 -22.04
N LEU A 1065 19.79 -29.11 -22.61
CA LEU A 1065 20.26 -30.41 -22.11
C LEU A 1065 20.56 -31.38 -23.24
N LEU A 1066 21.83 -31.77 -23.33
CA LEU A 1066 22.36 -32.76 -24.26
C LEU A 1066 22.61 -34.08 -23.52
N GLU A 1067 22.46 -35.19 -24.22
CA GLU A 1067 22.79 -36.54 -23.75
C GLU A 1067 23.72 -37.21 -24.77
N PHE A 1068 24.86 -37.68 -24.29
CA PHE A 1068 25.75 -38.61 -25.01
C PHE A 1068 25.54 -40.03 -24.48
N VAL A 1069 25.32 -40.99 -25.36
CA VAL A 1069 25.15 -42.41 -25.00
C VAL A 1069 26.15 -43.26 -25.78
N TYR A 1070 26.85 -44.18 -25.11
CA TYR A 1070 27.74 -45.13 -25.78
C TYR A 1070 26.95 -46.08 -26.71
N SER A 1071 27.59 -46.56 -27.77
CA SER A 1071 26.92 -47.50 -28.68
C SER A 1071 26.62 -48.83 -27.99
N ALA A 1072 25.34 -49.19 -27.94
CA ALA A 1072 24.86 -50.45 -27.37
C ALA A 1072 25.45 -51.70 -28.06
N GLY A 1073 26.00 -51.57 -29.26
CA GLY A 1073 26.65 -52.66 -30.00
C GLY A 1073 28.14 -52.90 -29.66
N VAL A 1074 28.70 -52.19 -28.68
CA VAL A 1074 30.09 -52.42 -28.22
C VAL A 1074 30.15 -53.67 -27.35
N THR A 1075 30.96 -54.63 -27.79
CA THR A 1075 31.44 -55.76 -26.98
C THR A 1075 32.85 -55.51 -26.43
N ALA A 1076 33.17 -56.21 -25.35
CA ALA A 1076 34.49 -56.32 -24.74
C ALA A 1076 34.88 -57.80 -24.61
N SER A 1077 36.17 -58.12 -24.65
CA SER A 1077 36.71 -59.44 -24.32
C SER A 1077 38.05 -59.29 -23.60
N TYR A 1078 38.26 -60.09 -22.55
CA TYR A 1078 39.57 -60.25 -21.92
C TYR A 1078 40.46 -61.13 -22.78
N ASP A 1079 41.73 -60.77 -22.98
CA ASP A 1079 42.61 -61.51 -23.87
C ASP A 1079 42.93 -62.92 -23.33
N LYS A 1080 42.75 -63.94 -24.18
CA LYS A 1080 43.04 -65.35 -23.84
C LYS A 1080 44.49 -65.68 -24.19
N VAL A 1081 45.34 -65.65 -23.18
CA VAL A 1081 46.77 -66.04 -23.22
C VAL A 1081 47.10 -66.97 -22.05
N VAL A 1082 48.20 -67.71 -22.10
CA VAL A 1082 48.61 -68.67 -21.05
C VAL A 1082 48.73 -67.99 -19.69
N GLU A 1083 49.24 -66.76 -19.66
CA GLU A 1083 49.39 -65.94 -18.46
C GLU A 1083 48.04 -65.58 -17.81
N ALA A 1084 46.94 -65.56 -18.56
CA ALA A 1084 45.61 -65.23 -18.04
C ALA A 1084 44.99 -66.37 -17.20
N LYS A 1085 45.72 -67.48 -16.99
CA LYS A 1085 45.34 -68.66 -16.20
C LYS A 1085 45.39 -68.40 -14.68
N VAL A 1086 44.56 -67.45 -14.23
CA VAL A 1086 44.41 -67.04 -12.83
C VAL A 1086 43.11 -67.57 -12.21
N ALA A 1087 42.97 -67.46 -10.88
CA ALA A 1087 41.71 -67.78 -10.20
C ALA A 1087 40.58 -66.84 -10.70
N PRO A 1088 39.29 -67.23 -10.57
CA PRO A 1088 38.18 -66.39 -11.02
C PRO A 1088 38.26 -64.98 -10.44
N VAL A 1089 38.18 -63.99 -11.32
CA VAL A 1089 38.15 -62.57 -10.93
C VAL A 1089 36.69 -62.23 -10.70
N ALA A 1090 36.31 -62.05 -9.43
CA ALA A 1090 35.00 -61.55 -9.07
C ALA A 1090 34.93 -60.04 -9.33
N ASN A 1091 33.89 -59.62 -10.03
CA ASN A 1091 33.56 -58.22 -10.34
C ASN A 1091 34.76 -57.46 -10.96
N PRO A 1092 35.19 -57.85 -12.18
CA PRO A 1092 36.24 -57.15 -12.92
C PRO A 1092 35.94 -55.66 -13.10
N THR A 1093 36.96 -54.84 -13.34
CA THR A 1093 36.81 -53.38 -13.36
C THR A 1093 37.44 -52.72 -14.58
N LEU A 1094 36.60 -52.09 -15.39
CA LEU A 1094 36.98 -51.32 -16.57
C LEU A 1094 36.64 -49.85 -16.37
N ASP A 1095 37.63 -48.97 -16.56
CA ASP A 1095 37.45 -47.53 -16.53
C ASP A 1095 37.55 -46.99 -17.96
N PHE A 1096 36.40 -46.60 -18.52
CA PHE A 1096 36.33 -45.78 -19.72
C PHE A 1096 36.55 -44.31 -19.33
N VAL A 1097 37.13 -43.52 -20.23
CA VAL A 1097 37.46 -42.12 -19.95
C VAL A 1097 36.92 -41.24 -21.08
N ILE A 1098 36.14 -40.22 -20.75
CA ILE A 1098 35.90 -39.08 -21.63
C ILE A 1098 36.97 -38.04 -21.33
N ASP A 1099 37.95 -37.91 -22.22
CA ASP A 1099 39.13 -37.08 -22.03
C ASP A 1099 38.79 -35.58 -22.06
N SER A 1100 37.87 -35.19 -22.95
CA SER A 1100 37.42 -33.81 -23.13
C SER A 1100 36.03 -33.74 -23.75
N ILE A 1101 35.30 -32.67 -23.41
CA ILE A 1101 34.08 -32.23 -24.09
C ILE A 1101 34.27 -30.73 -24.31
N GLU A 1102 34.54 -30.30 -25.55
CA GLU A 1102 34.87 -28.90 -25.87
C GLU A 1102 34.38 -28.53 -27.28
N ASP A 1103 33.48 -27.55 -27.39
CA ASP A 1103 32.85 -27.19 -28.67
C ASP A 1103 33.69 -26.22 -29.54
N SER A 1104 33.19 -25.89 -30.74
CA SER A 1104 33.88 -24.98 -31.66
C SER A 1104 34.06 -23.53 -31.16
N ASP A 1105 33.37 -23.16 -30.08
CA ASP A 1105 33.46 -21.85 -29.43
C ASP A 1105 34.41 -21.90 -28.23
N ASN A 1106 35.05 -23.06 -27.98
CA ASN A 1106 35.90 -23.41 -26.83
C ASN A 1106 35.12 -23.42 -25.50
N VAL A 1107 33.81 -23.69 -25.54
CA VAL A 1107 33.02 -23.99 -24.34
C VAL A 1107 33.39 -25.40 -23.89
N ALA A 1108 33.96 -25.52 -22.70
CA ALA A 1108 34.48 -26.79 -22.19
C ALA A 1108 33.65 -27.35 -21.03
N GLY A 1109 33.67 -28.68 -20.89
CA GLY A 1109 33.14 -29.39 -19.74
C GLY A 1109 33.96 -29.17 -18.47
N VAL A 1110 33.29 -28.79 -17.37
CA VAL A 1110 33.93 -28.68 -16.05
C VAL A 1110 34.21 -30.08 -15.49
N GLY A 1111 35.45 -30.32 -15.06
CA GLY A 1111 35.82 -31.55 -14.36
C GLY A 1111 36.27 -32.71 -15.26
N ALA A 1112 36.52 -32.47 -16.54
CA ALA A 1112 37.21 -33.43 -17.41
C ALA A 1112 38.64 -33.74 -16.87
N PRO A 1113 39.16 -34.97 -17.05
CA PRO A 1113 38.53 -36.11 -17.72
C PRO A 1113 37.47 -36.79 -16.85
N TYR A 1114 36.40 -37.30 -17.47
CA TYR A 1114 35.31 -38.00 -16.80
C TYR A 1114 35.52 -39.50 -16.85
N THR A 1115 35.70 -40.14 -15.69
CA THR A 1115 35.76 -41.61 -15.59
C THR A 1115 34.36 -42.20 -15.59
N VAL A 1116 34.15 -43.18 -16.46
CA VAL A 1116 32.95 -44.00 -16.59
C VAL A 1116 33.37 -45.42 -16.19
N SER A 1117 32.92 -45.90 -15.03
CA SER A 1117 33.27 -47.23 -14.49
C SER A 1117 32.02 -48.12 -14.44
N PRO A 1118 31.70 -48.89 -15.51
CA PRO A 1118 30.48 -49.68 -15.56
C PRO A 1118 30.45 -50.78 -14.52
N VAL A 1119 29.24 -51.14 -14.09
CA VAL A 1119 29.02 -52.30 -13.21
C VAL A 1119 29.30 -53.60 -14.00
N MET A 1120 29.93 -54.57 -13.34
CA MET A 1120 30.24 -55.90 -13.89
C MET A 1120 29.99 -56.97 -12.81
N ASP A 1121 28.73 -57.29 -12.51
CA ASP A 1121 28.38 -58.24 -11.43
C ASP A 1121 28.48 -59.71 -11.85
N PHE A 1122 29.68 -60.12 -12.28
CA PHE A 1122 29.97 -61.49 -12.71
C PHE A 1122 31.44 -61.90 -12.49
N GLU A 1123 31.71 -63.21 -12.57
CA GLU A 1123 33.07 -63.75 -12.54
C GLU A 1123 33.69 -63.83 -13.94
N LEU A 1124 34.90 -63.31 -14.11
CA LEU A 1124 35.74 -63.64 -15.25
C LEU A 1124 36.52 -64.93 -14.96
N ARG A 1125 36.44 -65.92 -15.86
CA ARG A 1125 37.00 -67.27 -15.65
C ARG A 1125 37.94 -67.70 -16.77
N TYR A 1126 39.10 -68.24 -16.42
CA TYR A 1126 39.92 -68.96 -17.41
C TYR A 1126 39.34 -70.36 -17.65
N GLY A 1127 38.61 -70.52 -18.75
CA GLY A 1127 37.97 -71.78 -19.15
C GLY A 1127 38.85 -72.70 -20.00
N ARG A 1128 38.43 -73.96 -20.14
CA ARG A 1128 38.87 -74.88 -21.20
C ARG A 1128 37.79 -75.93 -21.47
N LEU A 1129 37.83 -76.56 -22.63
CA LEU A 1129 37.18 -77.86 -22.84
C LEU A 1129 38.20 -78.98 -22.65
N GLU A 1130 37.83 -80.04 -21.94
CA GLU A 1130 38.62 -81.24 -21.74
C GLU A 1130 37.92 -82.44 -22.39
N MET A 1131 38.68 -83.31 -23.05
CA MET A 1131 38.26 -84.60 -23.59
C MET A 1131 39.06 -85.72 -22.92
N ASP A 1132 38.41 -86.77 -22.42
CA ASP A 1132 39.12 -87.89 -21.78
C ASP A 1132 39.68 -88.86 -22.84
N ASN A 1133 40.94 -89.28 -22.70
CA ASN A 1133 41.49 -90.40 -23.48
C ASN A 1133 40.72 -91.70 -23.17
N VAL A 1134 40.28 -92.43 -24.19
CA VAL A 1134 39.46 -93.64 -24.00
C VAL A 1134 40.02 -94.88 -24.69
N TYR A 1135 39.73 -96.03 -24.09
CA TYR A 1135 40.21 -97.34 -24.51
C TYR A 1135 39.06 -98.34 -24.54
N GLY A 1136 38.92 -99.07 -25.65
CA GLY A 1136 37.91 -100.10 -25.81
C GLY A 1136 38.30 -101.17 -26.84
N PRO A 1137 37.67 -102.35 -26.82
CA PRO A 1137 37.95 -103.39 -27.81
C PRO A 1137 37.51 -102.94 -29.21
N GLU A 1138 38.30 -103.28 -30.22
CA GLU A 1138 38.00 -102.98 -31.63
C GLU A 1138 36.73 -103.67 -32.16
N ASN A 1139 36.19 -104.63 -31.39
CA ASN A 1139 35.02 -105.44 -31.70
C ASN A 1139 33.89 -105.23 -30.66
N LEU A 1140 33.49 -103.98 -30.37
CA LEU A 1140 32.34 -103.66 -29.51
C LEU A 1140 31.01 -104.08 -30.15
N THR A 1141 30.71 -105.38 -30.11
CA THR A 1141 29.42 -105.96 -30.51
C THR A 1141 28.80 -106.73 -29.36
N SER A 1142 27.56 -106.38 -29.00
CA SER A 1142 26.79 -107.07 -27.96
C SER A 1142 25.41 -107.44 -28.51
N ASN A 1143 25.09 -108.74 -28.49
CA ASN A 1143 23.81 -109.29 -28.96
C ASN A 1143 23.38 -108.85 -30.40
N GLY A 1144 24.35 -108.57 -31.28
CA GLY A 1144 24.08 -108.16 -32.67
C GLY A 1144 23.81 -106.67 -32.87
N VAL A 1145 24.09 -105.83 -31.86
CA VAL A 1145 24.12 -104.37 -31.95
C VAL A 1145 25.57 -103.90 -31.84
N ASN A 1146 25.97 -102.94 -32.68
CA ASN A 1146 27.24 -102.23 -32.53
C ASN A 1146 27.11 -101.28 -31.33
N ASN A 1147 28.09 -101.35 -30.42
CA ASN A 1147 28.18 -100.41 -29.30
C ASN A 1147 29.32 -99.43 -29.55
N SER A 1148 29.07 -98.14 -29.31
CA SER A 1148 30.09 -97.10 -29.40
C SER A 1148 31.05 -97.14 -28.20
N LEU A 1149 32.30 -96.75 -28.42
CA LEU A 1149 33.20 -96.32 -27.36
C LEU A 1149 32.83 -94.87 -26.99
N PHE A 1150 32.48 -94.64 -25.73
CA PHE A 1150 32.04 -93.33 -25.26
C PHE A 1150 33.22 -92.54 -24.71
N MET A 1151 33.51 -91.38 -25.30
CA MET A 1151 34.57 -90.43 -24.90
C MET A 1151 33.96 -89.23 -24.17
N PRO A 1152 34.02 -89.16 -22.82
CA PRO A 1152 33.52 -88.01 -22.07
C PRO A 1152 34.22 -86.71 -22.46
N PHE A 1153 33.47 -85.62 -22.52
CA PHE A 1153 34.00 -84.27 -22.61
C PHE A 1153 33.22 -83.30 -21.71
N ARG A 1154 33.90 -82.25 -21.25
CA ARG A 1154 33.38 -81.31 -20.25
C ARG A 1154 34.07 -79.95 -20.37
N VAL A 1155 33.40 -78.90 -19.94
CA VAL A 1155 34.03 -77.58 -19.75
C VAL A 1155 34.49 -77.42 -18.29
N GLU A 1156 35.73 -77.00 -18.13
CA GLU A 1156 36.38 -76.77 -16.85
C GLU A 1156 36.85 -75.31 -16.76
N TYR A 1157 37.06 -74.82 -15.54
CA TYR A 1157 37.75 -73.55 -15.33
C TYR A 1157 38.86 -73.69 -14.29
N TRP A 1158 39.88 -72.85 -14.40
CA TRP A 1158 40.99 -72.83 -13.46
C TRP A 1158 40.56 -72.14 -12.15
N ASN A 1159 40.61 -72.86 -11.03
CA ASN A 1159 40.20 -72.30 -9.72
C ASN A 1159 41.34 -71.59 -8.96
N GLY A 1160 42.47 -71.34 -9.61
CA GLY A 1160 43.71 -70.87 -8.99
C GLY A 1160 44.69 -71.98 -8.56
N SER A 1161 44.29 -73.25 -8.61
CA SER A 1161 45.14 -74.39 -8.20
C SER A 1161 45.05 -75.62 -9.11
N ARG A 1162 43.89 -75.82 -9.75
CA ARG A 1162 43.63 -76.87 -10.74
C ARG A 1162 42.42 -76.48 -11.57
N PHE A 1163 42.21 -77.18 -12.69
CA PHE A 1163 40.91 -77.18 -13.35
C PHE A 1163 39.86 -77.94 -12.52
N ILE A 1164 38.63 -77.42 -12.56
CA ILE A 1164 37.43 -78.04 -12.00
C ILE A 1164 36.27 -77.86 -12.97
N LEU A 1165 35.33 -78.81 -12.99
CA LEU A 1165 34.10 -78.78 -13.79
C LEU A 1165 33.33 -77.47 -13.58
N ASN A 1166 32.96 -76.78 -14.67
CA ASN A 1166 32.16 -75.57 -14.56
C ASN A 1166 30.66 -75.91 -14.38
N GLN A 1167 30.27 -76.17 -13.14
CA GLN A 1167 28.86 -76.46 -12.79
C GLN A 1167 27.89 -75.29 -13.02
N ALA A 1168 28.39 -74.07 -13.21
CA ALA A 1168 27.56 -72.92 -13.58
C ALA A 1168 27.26 -72.88 -15.08
N ASP A 1169 28.07 -73.54 -15.92
CA ASP A 1169 27.82 -73.66 -17.36
C ASP A 1169 26.68 -74.65 -17.61
N ASN A 1170 25.46 -74.13 -17.55
CA ASN A 1170 24.23 -74.90 -17.66
C ASN A 1170 23.32 -74.28 -18.72
N ASN A 1171 23.53 -74.72 -19.96
CA ASN A 1171 22.95 -74.25 -21.20
C ASN A 1171 23.50 -72.90 -21.73
N CYS A 1172 24.71 -72.51 -21.31
CA CYS A 1172 25.40 -71.32 -21.82
C CYS A 1172 26.33 -71.67 -23.00
N THR A 1173 27.27 -72.60 -22.79
CA THR A 1173 28.14 -73.08 -23.87
C THR A 1173 27.42 -74.12 -24.74
N THR A 1174 27.51 -73.95 -26.06
CA THR A 1174 27.05 -74.94 -27.06
C THR A 1174 28.23 -75.71 -27.67
N TRP A 1175 27.97 -76.93 -28.13
CA TRP A 1175 28.95 -77.80 -28.78
C TRP A 1175 28.35 -78.50 -29.99
N ASP A 1176 29.17 -78.72 -31.02
CA ASP A 1176 28.81 -79.48 -32.22
C ASP A 1176 30.02 -80.35 -32.62
N THR A 1177 29.77 -81.65 -32.80
CA THR A 1177 30.80 -82.60 -33.26
C THR A 1177 31.26 -82.35 -34.70
N ALA A 1178 30.50 -81.58 -35.50
CA ALA A 1178 30.86 -81.23 -36.87
C ALA A 1178 32.16 -80.40 -36.98
N THR A 1179 32.69 -79.87 -35.87
CA THR A 1179 33.99 -79.17 -35.82
C THR A 1179 35.13 -80.02 -35.27
N ILE A 1180 34.90 -81.31 -35.00
CA ILE A 1180 35.97 -82.27 -34.68
C ILE A 1180 36.69 -82.66 -35.98
N THR A 1181 38.01 -82.67 -35.94
CA THR A 1181 38.88 -83.23 -36.99
C THR A 1181 39.64 -84.41 -36.41
N ASP A 1182 39.55 -85.55 -37.07
CA ASP A 1182 40.20 -86.79 -36.68
C ASP A 1182 40.62 -87.59 -37.93
N THR A 1183 41.10 -88.82 -37.72
CA THR A 1183 41.59 -89.67 -38.81
C THR A 1183 40.65 -90.80 -39.25
N GLU A 1184 39.57 -91.10 -38.50
CA GLU A 1184 38.59 -92.18 -38.73
C GLU A 1184 39.19 -93.53 -39.21
N ASN A 1185 40.44 -93.86 -38.83
CA ASN A 1185 41.09 -95.08 -39.31
C ASN A 1185 40.54 -96.33 -38.63
N PHE A 1186 40.08 -96.20 -37.39
CA PHE A 1186 39.67 -97.29 -36.51
C PHE A 1186 38.23 -97.13 -35.99
N HIS A 1187 37.60 -95.98 -36.23
CA HIS A 1187 36.22 -95.68 -35.84
C HIS A 1187 35.47 -94.81 -36.86
N ALA A 1188 34.19 -94.58 -36.61
CA ALA A 1188 33.41 -93.49 -37.20
C ALA A 1188 32.77 -92.66 -36.07
N LEU A 1189 32.79 -91.34 -36.19
CA LEU A 1189 32.23 -90.43 -35.19
C LEU A 1189 30.71 -90.26 -35.41
N GLN A 1190 29.89 -90.50 -34.38
CA GLN A 1190 28.46 -90.19 -34.46
C GLN A 1190 28.21 -88.69 -34.32
N ALA A 1191 27.59 -88.09 -35.35
CA ALA A 1191 27.24 -86.68 -35.35
C ALA A 1191 26.20 -86.34 -34.27
N ALA A 1192 26.57 -85.42 -33.38
CA ALA A 1192 25.73 -84.85 -32.33
C ALA A 1192 26.04 -83.36 -32.12
N ASN A 1193 25.08 -82.63 -31.55
CA ASN A 1193 25.25 -81.28 -31.03
C ASN A 1193 24.36 -81.08 -29.80
N GLY A 1194 24.64 -80.03 -29.03
CA GLY A 1194 23.91 -79.70 -27.82
C GLY A 1194 24.52 -78.54 -27.06
N SER A 1195 24.23 -78.49 -25.77
CA SER A 1195 24.79 -77.55 -24.80
C SER A 1195 25.36 -78.31 -23.60
N PHE A 1196 26.20 -77.65 -22.81
CA PHE A 1196 26.68 -78.20 -21.56
C PHE A 1196 25.62 -78.09 -20.46
N SER A 1197 25.43 -79.14 -19.67
CA SER A 1197 24.56 -79.15 -18.49
C SER A 1197 25.45 -79.33 -17.25
N ALA A 1198 25.50 -78.31 -16.39
CA ALA A 1198 26.45 -78.24 -15.27
C ALA A 1198 27.91 -78.58 -15.65
N GLY A 1199 28.33 -78.13 -16.83
CA GLY A 1199 29.67 -78.34 -17.39
C GLY A 1199 29.89 -79.64 -18.16
N GLU A 1200 28.90 -80.55 -18.24
CA GLU A 1200 29.00 -81.82 -18.99
C GLU A 1200 28.15 -81.79 -20.27
N GLY A 1201 28.74 -82.15 -21.42
CA GLY A 1201 28.01 -82.23 -22.70
C GLY A 1201 27.41 -83.61 -23.00
N GLY A 1202 27.84 -84.64 -22.26
CA GLY A 1202 27.70 -86.05 -22.62
C GLY A 1202 28.99 -86.59 -23.24
N PRO A 1203 29.08 -87.90 -23.56
CA PRO A 1203 30.23 -88.45 -24.26
C PRO A 1203 30.06 -88.45 -25.78
N LEU A 1204 31.14 -88.21 -26.53
CA LEU A 1204 31.20 -88.53 -27.96
C LEU A 1204 31.03 -90.04 -28.14
N ALA A 1205 30.27 -90.45 -29.15
CA ALA A 1205 30.05 -91.86 -29.47
C ALA A 1205 30.89 -92.25 -30.69
N LEU A 1206 31.94 -93.05 -30.45
CA LEU A 1206 32.90 -93.51 -31.44
C LEU A 1206 32.58 -94.96 -31.83
N ASP A 1207 32.07 -95.22 -33.03
CA ASP A 1207 31.71 -96.57 -33.47
C ASP A 1207 32.94 -97.29 -34.07
N PRO A 1208 33.50 -98.32 -33.41
CA PRO A 1208 34.71 -98.98 -33.90
C PRO A 1208 34.45 -99.80 -35.17
N ASN A 1209 35.40 -99.77 -36.10
CA ASN A 1209 35.26 -100.38 -37.42
C ASN A 1209 35.76 -101.84 -37.53
N GLY A 1210 36.23 -102.43 -36.42
CA GLY A 1210 36.74 -103.81 -36.36
C GLY A 1210 38.26 -103.96 -36.42
N THR A 1211 39.03 -102.87 -36.60
CA THR A 1211 40.50 -102.92 -36.61
C THR A 1211 41.13 -102.24 -35.38
N PRO A 1212 42.20 -102.82 -34.79
CA PRO A 1212 42.86 -102.23 -33.64
C PRO A 1212 43.87 -101.15 -34.07
N GLY A 1213 43.94 -100.07 -33.31
CA GLY A 1213 44.77 -98.90 -33.60
C GLY A 1213 44.43 -97.71 -32.70
N GLU A 1214 44.90 -96.53 -33.08
CA GLU A 1214 44.69 -95.29 -32.35
C GLU A 1214 44.29 -94.18 -33.34
N ASP A 1215 43.21 -93.46 -33.02
CA ASP A 1215 42.83 -92.21 -33.69
C ASP A 1215 42.95 -91.06 -32.68
N THR A 1216 43.42 -89.90 -33.14
CA THR A 1216 43.40 -88.66 -32.35
C THR A 1216 42.26 -87.78 -32.85
N LEU A 1217 41.40 -87.35 -31.94
CA LEU A 1217 40.32 -86.40 -32.21
C LEU A 1217 40.77 -85.03 -31.71
N THR A 1218 40.73 -84.00 -32.55
CA THR A 1218 41.01 -82.60 -32.18
C THR A 1218 39.78 -81.74 -32.45
N TRP A 1219 39.32 -80.96 -31.47
CA TRP A 1219 38.08 -80.19 -31.59
C TRP A 1219 38.36 -78.72 -31.94
N ALA A 1220 37.98 -78.29 -33.14
CA ALA A 1220 38.05 -76.89 -33.53
C ALA A 1220 36.94 -76.09 -32.82
N LEU A 1221 37.34 -75.33 -31.81
CA LEU A 1221 36.47 -74.54 -30.93
C LEU A 1221 36.96 -73.08 -30.84
N PRO A 1222 36.15 -72.14 -30.32
CA PRO A 1222 36.60 -70.80 -30.00
C PRO A 1222 37.80 -70.79 -29.03
N LEU A 1223 38.67 -69.78 -29.16
CA LEU A 1223 39.94 -69.66 -28.42
C LEU A 1223 39.75 -69.72 -26.89
N TRP A 1224 38.63 -69.22 -26.36
CA TRP A 1224 38.35 -69.23 -24.92
C TRP A 1224 38.24 -70.63 -24.30
N LEU A 1225 37.98 -71.68 -25.10
CA LEU A 1225 37.99 -73.09 -24.67
C LEU A 1225 39.37 -73.78 -24.79
N TRP A 1226 40.40 -73.09 -25.28
CA TRP A 1226 41.74 -73.67 -25.46
C TRP A 1226 42.55 -73.59 -24.15
N ASP A 1227 43.58 -74.43 -24.04
CA ASP A 1227 44.52 -74.43 -22.90
C ASP A 1227 45.91 -74.86 -23.35
N ASP A 1228 46.93 -74.45 -22.59
CA ASP A 1228 48.30 -74.99 -22.66
C ASP A 1228 48.29 -76.34 -21.91
N GLN A 1229 48.20 -77.45 -22.66
CA GLN A 1229 48.05 -78.79 -22.10
C GLN A 1229 49.39 -79.49 -21.86
N ASP A 1230 50.40 -79.23 -22.67
CA ASP A 1230 51.72 -79.86 -22.53
C ASP A 1230 52.77 -79.01 -21.80
N GLY A 1231 52.48 -77.72 -21.58
CA GLY A 1231 53.30 -76.77 -20.85
C GLY A 1231 54.38 -76.10 -21.70
N ASP A 1232 54.24 -76.07 -23.03
CA ASP A 1232 55.20 -75.44 -23.94
C ASP A 1232 55.06 -73.91 -24.06
N GLY A 1233 53.97 -73.34 -23.54
CA GLY A 1233 53.67 -71.92 -23.57
C GLY A 1233 52.83 -71.47 -24.78
N THR A 1234 52.27 -72.39 -25.55
CA THR A 1234 51.23 -72.10 -26.55
C THR A 1234 49.83 -72.49 -26.06
N LEU A 1235 48.79 -72.29 -26.89
CA LEU A 1235 47.43 -72.70 -26.56
C LEU A 1235 46.96 -73.68 -27.63
N GLU A 1236 46.48 -74.85 -27.20
CA GLU A 1236 46.06 -75.92 -28.10
C GLU A 1236 44.54 -76.03 -28.16
N GLN A 1237 44.05 -76.46 -29.33
CA GLN A 1237 42.73 -77.05 -29.43
C GLN A 1237 42.67 -78.33 -28.58
N PRO A 1238 41.59 -78.55 -27.83
CA PRO A 1238 41.47 -79.76 -27.03
C PRO A 1238 41.47 -80.99 -27.94
N SER A 1239 42.20 -82.02 -27.51
CA SER A 1239 42.31 -83.28 -28.23
C SER A 1239 42.35 -84.47 -27.29
N ALA A 1240 41.92 -85.63 -27.78
CA ALA A 1240 42.02 -86.88 -27.06
C ALA A 1240 42.29 -88.06 -27.99
N LEU A 1241 42.88 -89.10 -27.41
CA LEU A 1241 43.23 -90.36 -28.05
C LEU A 1241 42.12 -91.39 -27.83
N ALA A 1242 41.64 -91.98 -28.93
CA ALA A 1242 40.77 -93.13 -28.92
C ALA A 1242 41.57 -94.38 -29.32
N THR A 1243 41.88 -95.25 -28.36
CA THR A 1243 42.66 -96.48 -28.59
C THR A 1243 41.72 -97.69 -28.67
N PHE A 1244 41.71 -98.34 -29.83
CA PHE A 1244 40.90 -99.51 -30.12
C PHE A 1244 41.75 -100.79 -30.07
N GLY A 1245 41.41 -101.72 -29.17
CA GLY A 1245 42.16 -102.97 -29.00
C GLY A 1245 41.74 -103.79 -27.78
N VAL A 1246 41.99 -105.10 -27.80
CA VAL A 1246 41.90 -105.97 -26.60
C VAL A 1246 43.24 -106.03 -25.86
N TYR A 1247 43.25 -105.76 -24.56
CA TYR A 1247 44.44 -105.86 -23.70
C TYR A 1247 44.89 -107.32 -23.58
N ARG A 1248 45.80 -107.73 -24.45
CA ARG A 1248 46.50 -109.02 -24.32
C ARG A 1248 47.56 -108.88 -23.23
N GLY A 1249 47.18 -109.25 -22.02
CA GLY A 1249 48.10 -109.36 -20.89
C GLY A 1249 49.33 -110.19 -21.25
N ASN A 1250 50.49 -109.75 -20.76
CA ASN A 1250 51.83 -110.28 -20.98
C ASN A 1250 51.90 -111.80 -21.31
N ASP A 1251 52.27 -112.14 -22.55
CA ASP A 1251 52.29 -113.50 -23.13
C ASP A 1251 53.31 -114.48 -22.48
N ARG A 1252 53.92 -114.11 -21.33
CA ARG A 1252 54.92 -114.90 -20.60
C ARG A 1252 54.90 -114.73 -19.07
N VAL A 1253 53.85 -115.18 -18.40
CA VAL A 1253 53.97 -115.64 -16.98
C VAL A 1253 53.17 -116.91 -16.76
N ILE A 1254 53.86 -117.99 -16.37
CA ILE A 1254 53.26 -119.22 -15.81
C ILE A 1254 53.35 -119.13 -14.28
N TYR A 1255 52.33 -119.63 -13.58
CA TYR A 1255 52.30 -119.81 -12.13
C TYR A 1255 53.63 -120.33 -11.54
N TRP A 1256 54.05 -119.80 -10.40
CA TRP A 1256 54.50 -120.63 -9.26
C TRP A 1256 54.36 -119.91 -7.91
N GLN A 1257 54.47 -120.69 -6.85
CA GLN A 1257 53.68 -120.53 -5.62
C GLN A 1257 54.49 -119.98 -4.42
N GLU A 1258 53.80 -119.20 -3.58
CA GLU A 1258 54.00 -118.93 -2.14
C GLU A 1258 55.38 -119.11 -1.49
N ARG A 1259 55.84 -118.05 -0.81
CA ARG A 1259 55.96 -118.11 0.65
C ARG A 1259 55.72 -116.77 1.34
#